data_AF-A0A7X9PQD1-F1
#
_entry.id   AF-A0A7X9PQD1-F1
#
_cell.length_a   1.000
_cell.length_b   1.000
_cell.length_c   1.000
_cell.angle_alpha   90.00
_cell.angle_beta   90.00
_cell.angle_gamma   90.00
#
_symmetry.space_group_name_H-M   'P 1'
#
loop_
_entity.id
_entity.type
_entity.pdbx_description
1 polymer ?
#
loop_
_entity_poly.entity_id
_entity_poly.type
_entity_poly.pdbx_seq_one_letter_code
_entity_poly.pdbx_strand_id
1 'polypeptide(L)'
;MRDWADTLKHDVSCSLYTRFGTPFAISNSAGHGTLPARNYHSGRPDNFVEVSGNNIQKILFERGGKMHGCMPGCVVQCSIIYPDKDGKRICGAYEYETIALLGTNLGITDNDAIARLKFMCDDLGVDAIETGSSLGLAAEAGKMDWGDTKAAAKLLEEIEKETPLGFALGNGAVTTARFLNISRVPAFKGQALPAHDPRAVKGTGMTYFTSPMGADHTAGLTYRIPKNREQQTENSLRAQIQSATCDAFGYCLNSVPGSASVYPFFAALMNARYGLNMTAEEVMEIGKETLRDQIAFNKKAQFSQIDTDIPSFFKDESIAPTRAVFDVDDKEVKNLWNALDAFKEKEKIWEVRIPPLPDIMLGAGVAGTMGARIRKLKVKKIFLVTDPFMYKSGRAEEIKMILTQSGIEAHIFPEVEPDPPLELIEKAGELYRKSGCDAILGLGGGSSLDTAKTLGLRVTHDGDLRQYEGILGGSAKIKPIFPPIIAIPTTSGTGSEVNPCAVLTDKQRDLKFILMSNNFIPKLAVVDPLLCKTMPRALTIESGIDALAHCVEGYVSLATPYHPYFESMALYGVKLIGRSLIPAYKDGNNIPARTDMCMAAICGGLAFLKGLGIGHAITHTLGAHYHMPHGRAAIFGLLCFVKANKETCREQFADMAYLINRSTDLEESLLYLYRELNIPISLKTHGIAKEDLKGIAFYATRDAVNMATDPSTPSQKKIVELLSQIYE
;
A
#
# COMPACT_ATOMS: atom_id res chain seq x y z
N MET A 1 27.69 7.79 11.89
CA MET A 1 27.60 6.51 11.13
C MET A 1 26.72 5.47 11.82
N ARG A 2 26.85 5.17 13.13
CA ARG A 2 25.95 4.22 13.82
C ARG A 2 24.49 4.71 13.81
N ASP A 3 24.27 5.98 14.16
CA ASP A 3 22.94 6.61 14.09
C ASP A 3 22.32 6.56 12.69
N TRP A 4 23.14 6.54 11.64
CA TRP A 4 22.68 6.52 10.25
C TRP A 4 22.17 5.16 9.79
N ALA A 5 22.90 4.09 10.13
CA ALA A 5 22.42 2.73 9.86
C ALA A 5 21.10 2.48 10.60
N ASP A 6 20.92 3.09 11.76
CA ASP A 6 19.66 3.03 12.49
C ASP A 6 18.57 3.89 11.83
N THR A 7 18.85 5.09 11.31
CA THR A 7 17.88 5.83 10.48
C THR A 7 17.34 4.99 9.33
N LEU A 8 18.20 4.31 8.58
CA LEU A 8 17.79 3.50 7.43
C LEU A 8 17.00 2.25 7.81
N LYS A 9 17.30 1.62 8.95
CA LYS A 9 16.52 0.47 9.43
C LYS A 9 15.09 0.83 9.80
N HIS A 10 14.84 2.08 10.19
CA HIS A 10 13.52 2.59 10.58
C HIS A 10 12.88 3.43 9.45
N ASP A 11 13.52 3.55 8.29
CA ASP A 11 12.93 4.22 7.14
C ASP A 11 11.83 3.35 6.52
N VAL A 12 10.67 3.97 6.31
CA VAL A 12 9.45 3.36 5.73
C VAL A 12 9.78 2.63 4.43
N SER A 13 10.47 3.29 3.50
CA SER A 13 10.76 2.75 2.17
C SER A 13 11.78 1.61 2.24
N CYS A 14 12.85 1.78 3.00
CA CYS A 14 13.86 0.74 3.21
C CYS A 14 13.26 -0.52 3.85
N SER A 15 12.33 -0.35 4.79
CA SER A 15 11.67 -1.46 5.48
C SER A 15 10.83 -2.32 4.53
N LEU A 16 10.15 -1.71 3.56
CA LEU A 16 9.37 -2.43 2.55
C LEU A 16 10.26 -3.34 1.70
N TYR A 17 11.43 -2.84 1.29
CA TYR A 17 12.41 -3.64 0.54
C TYR A 17 13.04 -4.76 1.37
N THR A 18 13.42 -4.48 2.62
CA THR A 18 13.95 -5.49 3.55
C THR A 18 12.98 -6.63 3.75
N ARG A 19 11.69 -6.35 3.58
CA ARG A 19 10.59 -7.22 3.93
C ARG A 19 10.04 -8.03 2.77
N PHE A 20 9.87 -7.42 1.60
CA PHE A 20 9.25 -8.05 0.44
C PHE A 20 10.22 -8.25 -0.72
N GLY A 21 11.40 -7.62 -0.64
CA GLY A 21 12.32 -7.48 -1.75
C GLY A 21 11.77 -6.59 -2.86
N THR A 22 12.49 -6.53 -3.97
CA THR A 22 11.97 -5.88 -5.18
C THR A 22 10.69 -6.52 -5.74
N PRO A 23 10.35 -7.81 -5.52
CA PRO A 23 9.06 -8.37 -5.96
C PRO A 23 7.81 -7.69 -5.39
N PHE A 24 7.96 -6.83 -4.38
CA PHE A 24 6.92 -5.87 -3.97
C PHE A 24 6.34 -5.06 -5.14
N ALA A 25 7.18 -4.76 -6.15
CA ALA A 25 6.79 -3.99 -7.32
C ALA A 25 5.77 -4.70 -8.22
N ILE A 26 5.60 -6.02 -8.15
CA ILE A 26 4.77 -6.80 -9.07
C ILE A 26 3.31 -6.32 -9.08
N SER A 27 2.70 -6.18 -7.90
CA SER A 27 1.30 -5.76 -7.79
C SER A 27 1.11 -4.32 -8.26
N ASN A 28 2.07 -3.45 -7.95
CA ASN A 28 2.05 -2.06 -8.40
C ASN A 28 2.21 -1.97 -9.92
N SER A 29 3.19 -2.66 -10.49
CA SER A 29 3.43 -2.74 -11.94
C SER A 29 2.23 -3.30 -12.69
N ALA A 30 1.61 -4.38 -12.20
CA ALA A 30 0.38 -4.92 -12.78
C ALA A 30 -0.78 -3.93 -12.70
N GLY A 31 -0.91 -3.17 -11.60
CA GLY A 31 -1.92 -2.12 -11.43
C GLY A 31 -1.72 -0.95 -12.39
N HIS A 32 -0.47 -0.58 -12.65
CA HIS A 32 -0.09 0.46 -13.61
C HIS A 32 -0.13 -0.03 -15.07
N GLY A 33 -0.17 -1.34 -15.32
CA GLY A 33 -0.16 -1.92 -16.66
C GLY A 33 1.24 -2.00 -17.27
N THR A 34 2.27 -2.21 -16.46
CA THR A 34 3.68 -2.26 -16.87
C THR A 34 4.35 -3.61 -16.64
N LEU A 35 3.65 -4.59 -16.06
CA LEU A 35 4.22 -5.92 -15.80
C LEU A 35 4.10 -6.73 -17.10
N PRO A 36 5.22 -7.08 -17.78
CA PRO A 36 5.15 -7.68 -19.09
C PRO A 36 4.52 -9.07 -19.03
N ALA A 37 3.67 -9.34 -20.00
CA ALA A 37 3.07 -10.64 -20.21
C ALA A 37 3.07 -10.98 -21.70
N ARG A 38 3.52 -12.20 -22.02
CA ARG A 38 3.66 -12.72 -23.38
C ARG A 38 4.41 -11.75 -24.28
N ASN A 39 5.71 -11.57 -24.04
CA ASN A 39 6.56 -10.66 -24.80
C ASN A 39 5.96 -9.24 -24.94
N TYR A 40 5.56 -8.62 -23.82
CA TYR A 40 4.94 -7.28 -23.81
C TYR A 40 3.63 -7.15 -24.64
N HIS A 41 2.86 -8.21 -24.85
CA HIS A 41 1.50 -8.11 -25.43
C HIS A 41 0.45 -7.68 -24.41
N SER A 42 0.71 -7.90 -23.12
CA SER A 42 -0.10 -7.36 -22.01
C SER A 42 0.81 -6.78 -20.91
N GLY A 43 0.34 -5.73 -20.24
CA GLY A 43 0.99 -5.11 -19.07
C GLY A 43 0.42 -5.60 -17.74
N ARG A 44 -0.47 -6.60 -17.79
CA ARG A 44 -1.05 -7.27 -16.63
C ARG A 44 -1.32 -8.74 -16.97
N PRO A 45 -0.49 -9.68 -16.51
CA PRO A 45 -0.70 -11.11 -16.67
C PRO A 45 -1.89 -11.58 -15.84
N ASP A 46 -2.56 -12.62 -16.30
CA ASP A 46 -3.49 -13.37 -15.45
C ASP A 46 -2.69 -14.07 -14.34
N ASN A 47 -3.26 -14.19 -13.14
CA ASN A 47 -2.64 -14.83 -11.97
C ASN A 47 -1.29 -14.23 -11.52
N PHE A 48 -0.97 -12.97 -11.84
CA PHE A 48 0.26 -12.31 -11.38
C PHE A 48 0.42 -12.29 -9.84
N VAL A 49 -0.67 -12.49 -9.10
CA VAL A 49 -0.68 -12.60 -7.63
C VAL A 49 0.15 -13.79 -7.13
N GLU A 50 0.26 -14.86 -7.91
CA GLU A 50 1.07 -16.05 -7.57
C GLU A 50 2.56 -15.73 -7.50
N VAL A 51 3.03 -14.78 -8.29
CA VAL A 51 4.43 -14.33 -8.25
C VAL A 51 4.61 -13.06 -7.43
N SER A 52 3.56 -12.56 -6.75
CA SER A 52 3.66 -11.33 -5.97
C SER A 52 4.61 -11.45 -4.78
N GLY A 53 5.17 -10.33 -4.32
CA GLY A 53 6.03 -10.28 -3.13
C GLY A 53 5.37 -10.88 -1.87
N ASN A 54 4.03 -10.80 -1.74
CA ASN A 54 3.30 -11.43 -0.65
C ASN A 54 3.35 -12.96 -0.71
N ASN A 55 3.10 -13.55 -1.88
CA ASN A 55 3.15 -15.00 -2.03
C ASN A 55 4.57 -15.54 -1.89
N ILE A 56 5.55 -14.83 -2.46
CA ILE A 56 6.97 -15.17 -2.29
C ILE A 56 7.34 -15.16 -0.80
N GLN A 57 6.93 -14.14 -0.03
CA GLN A 57 7.18 -14.10 1.41
C GLN A 57 6.58 -15.30 2.18
N LYS A 58 5.40 -15.77 1.78
CA LYS A 58 4.80 -17.00 2.33
C LYS A 58 5.68 -18.22 2.05
N ILE A 59 6.13 -18.37 0.80
CA ILE A 59 7.05 -19.44 0.39
C ILE A 59 8.35 -19.39 1.20
N LEU A 60 8.98 -18.22 1.34
CA LEU A 60 10.23 -18.08 2.09
C LEU A 60 10.03 -18.47 3.56
N PHE A 61 8.90 -18.12 4.16
CA PHE A 61 8.61 -18.49 5.55
C PHE A 61 8.37 -19.99 5.73
N GLU A 62 7.59 -20.60 4.86
CA GLU A 62 7.27 -22.04 4.93
C GLU A 62 8.49 -22.91 4.66
N ARG A 63 9.38 -22.47 3.76
CA ARG A 63 10.51 -23.27 3.24
C ARG A 63 11.89 -22.83 3.76
N GLY A 64 11.97 -21.83 4.64
CA GLY A 64 13.24 -21.38 5.22
C GLY A 64 14.12 -20.51 4.31
N GLY A 65 13.51 -19.83 3.35
CA GLY A 65 14.16 -18.81 2.53
C GLY A 65 14.46 -17.53 3.31
N LYS A 66 15.25 -16.62 2.73
CA LYS A 66 15.62 -15.37 3.42
C LYS A 66 15.89 -14.19 2.50
N MET A 67 15.69 -13.01 3.06
CA MET A 67 16.15 -11.74 2.52
C MET A 67 17.65 -11.56 2.80
N HIS A 68 18.37 -10.96 1.87
CA HIS A 68 19.80 -10.66 2.03
C HIS A 68 20.19 -9.38 1.27
N GLY A 69 21.31 -8.79 1.69
CA GLY A 69 21.92 -7.67 0.98
C GLY A 69 22.75 -8.14 -0.21
N CYS A 70 22.70 -7.38 -1.31
CA CYS A 70 23.53 -7.63 -2.50
C CYS A 70 25.04 -7.48 -2.21
N MET A 71 25.39 -6.76 -1.15
CA MET A 71 26.76 -6.62 -0.66
C MET A 71 26.82 -6.73 0.88
N PRO A 72 27.97 -7.13 1.46
CA PRO A 72 28.16 -7.16 2.91
C PRO A 72 27.82 -5.81 3.55
N GLY A 73 26.98 -5.83 4.58
CA GLY A 73 26.57 -4.61 5.31
C GLY A 73 25.44 -3.80 4.67
N CYS A 74 24.90 -4.21 3.52
CA CYS A 74 23.72 -3.56 2.95
C CYS A 74 22.51 -3.70 3.89
N VAL A 75 22.01 -2.54 4.35
CA VAL A 75 20.87 -2.45 5.29
C VAL A 75 19.51 -2.61 4.60
N VAL A 76 19.45 -2.42 3.27
CA VAL A 76 18.20 -2.53 2.49
C VAL A 76 17.74 -3.98 2.36
N GLN A 77 18.68 -4.92 2.28
CA GLN A 77 18.42 -6.37 2.20
C GLN A 77 17.31 -6.77 1.21
N CYS A 78 17.24 -6.12 0.04
CA CYS A 78 16.14 -6.27 -0.92
C CYS A 78 16.18 -7.56 -1.75
N SER A 79 17.25 -8.35 -1.63
CA SER A 79 17.50 -9.48 -2.52
C SER A 79 17.11 -10.81 -1.86
N ILE A 80 16.58 -11.75 -2.64
CA ILE A 80 15.98 -12.99 -2.11
C ILE A 80 16.88 -14.19 -2.36
N ILE A 81 17.10 -15.00 -1.32
CA ILE A 81 17.58 -16.38 -1.44
C ILE A 81 16.37 -17.29 -1.44
N TYR A 82 16.07 -17.83 -2.63
CA TYR A 82 14.88 -18.61 -2.88
C TYR A 82 15.12 -20.10 -2.62
N PRO A 83 14.32 -20.76 -1.75
CA PRO A 83 14.43 -22.18 -1.44
C PRO A 83 13.50 -23.05 -2.29
N ASP A 84 13.87 -24.32 -2.49
CA ASP A 84 12.97 -25.35 -2.96
C ASP A 84 12.02 -25.84 -1.85
N LYS A 85 11.13 -26.77 -2.19
CA LYS A 85 10.17 -27.40 -1.27
C LYS A 85 10.80 -28.12 -0.07
N ASP A 86 12.06 -28.53 -0.18
CA ASP A 86 12.82 -29.24 0.86
C ASP A 86 13.70 -28.25 1.66
N GLY A 87 13.55 -26.94 1.40
CA GLY A 87 14.29 -25.86 2.05
C GLY A 87 15.71 -25.65 1.54
N LYS A 88 16.10 -26.31 0.45
CA LYS A 88 17.42 -26.18 -0.15
C LYS A 88 17.45 -24.98 -1.10
N ARG A 89 18.53 -24.20 -1.07
CA ARG A 89 18.69 -23.04 -1.95
C ARG A 89 18.62 -23.45 -3.43
N ILE A 90 17.77 -22.76 -4.21
CA ILE A 90 17.78 -22.80 -5.68
C ILE A 90 18.67 -21.67 -6.19
N CYS A 91 18.30 -20.41 -5.97
CA CYS A 91 19.01 -19.25 -6.49
C CYS A 91 19.13 -18.10 -5.48
N GLY A 92 20.03 -17.15 -5.75
CA GLY A 92 20.02 -15.81 -5.11
C GLY A 92 19.37 -14.79 -6.05
N ALA A 93 19.31 -13.51 -5.68
CA ALA A 93 18.82 -12.41 -6.54
C ALA A 93 17.47 -12.68 -7.23
N TYR A 94 16.53 -13.31 -6.51
CA TYR A 94 15.19 -13.55 -7.04
C TYR A 94 14.36 -12.26 -6.97
N GLU A 95 14.55 -11.41 -7.99
CA GLU A 95 14.15 -10.00 -8.04
C GLU A 95 13.02 -9.74 -9.05
N TYR A 96 12.36 -8.59 -8.94
CA TYR A 96 11.21 -8.21 -9.78
C TYR A 96 11.46 -8.39 -11.28
N GLU A 97 12.56 -7.87 -11.80
CA GLU A 97 12.89 -7.91 -13.23
C GLU A 97 13.14 -9.35 -13.68
N THR A 98 13.81 -10.16 -12.85
CA THR A 98 13.99 -11.60 -13.12
C THR A 98 12.64 -12.32 -13.20
N ILE A 99 11.76 -12.08 -12.22
CA ILE A 99 10.42 -12.68 -12.18
C ILE A 99 9.57 -12.20 -13.36
N ALA A 100 9.70 -10.94 -13.74
CA ALA A 100 8.98 -10.38 -14.86
C ALA A 100 9.45 -11.00 -16.19
N LEU A 101 10.76 -11.08 -16.45
CA LEU A 101 11.29 -11.49 -17.75
C LEU A 101 11.40 -13.01 -17.93
N LEU A 102 11.78 -13.77 -16.89
CA LEU A 102 11.80 -15.24 -16.94
C LEU A 102 10.47 -15.87 -16.48
N GLY A 103 9.56 -15.06 -15.96
CA GLY A 103 8.24 -15.50 -15.52
C GLY A 103 7.13 -14.94 -16.38
N THR A 104 6.58 -13.81 -15.96
CA THR A 104 5.30 -13.31 -16.52
C THR A 104 5.38 -12.99 -18.00
N ASN A 105 6.51 -12.48 -18.48
CA ASN A 105 6.79 -12.22 -19.89
C ASN A 105 6.71 -13.50 -20.75
N LEU A 106 7.02 -14.65 -20.16
CA LEU A 106 6.93 -15.97 -20.78
C LEU A 106 5.58 -16.65 -20.54
N GLY A 107 4.67 -16.01 -19.79
CA GLY A 107 3.40 -16.59 -19.35
C GLY A 107 3.53 -17.57 -18.17
N ILE A 108 4.66 -17.56 -17.47
CA ILE A 108 4.95 -18.45 -16.34
C ILE A 108 4.67 -17.69 -15.03
N THR A 109 3.87 -18.30 -14.15
CA THR A 109 3.59 -17.77 -12.80
C THR A 109 3.94 -18.76 -11.68
N ASP A 110 4.72 -19.80 -12.00
CA ASP A 110 5.28 -20.76 -11.04
C ASP A 110 6.65 -20.28 -10.53
N ASN A 111 6.72 -19.88 -9.25
CA ASN A 111 7.97 -19.37 -8.67
C ASN A 111 9.11 -20.40 -8.65
N ASP A 112 8.82 -21.70 -8.49
CA ASP A 112 9.88 -22.72 -8.46
C ASP A 112 10.47 -22.91 -9.86
N ALA A 113 9.63 -22.81 -10.90
CA ALA A 113 10.09 -22.84 -12.28
C ALA A 113 10.94 -21.61 -12.62
N ILE A 114 10.48 -20.40 -12.26
CA ILE A 114 11.22 -19.15 -12.51
C ILE A 114 12.57 -19.18 -11.77
N ALA A 115 12.59 -19.62 -10.50
CA ALA A 115 13.83 -19.74 -9.73
C ALA A 115 14.83 -20.71 -10.37
N ARG A 116 14.34 -21.80 -10.98
CA ARG A 116 15.19 -22.75 -11.74
C ARG A 116 15.71 -22.15 -13.04
N LEU A 117 14.86 -21.46 -13.81
CA LEU A 117 15.32 -20.75 -15.02
C LEU A 117 16.39 -19.71 -14.68
N LYS A 118 16.20 -18.97 -13.57
CA LYS A 118 17.20 -18.04 -13.07
C LYS A 118 18.50 -18.75 -12.70
N PHE A 119 18.42 -19.87 -11.98
CA PHE A 119 19.61 -20.67 -11.65
C PHE A 119 20.36 -21.11 -12.91
N MET A 120 19.65 -21.52 -13.96
CA MET A 120 20.28 -21.87 -15.25
C MET A 120 20.96 -20.66 -15.89
N CYS A 121 20.35 -19.47 -15.86
CA CYS A 121 21.02 -18.25 -16.32
C CYS A 121 22.29 -17.94 -15.52
N ASP A 122 22.24 -18.08 -14.18
CA ASP A 122 23.39 -17.88 -13.30
C ASP A 122 24.55 -18.86 -13.65
N ASP A 123 24.23 -20.13 -13.91
CA ASP A 123 25.20 -21.18 -14.25
C ASP A 123 25.81 -20.98 -15.64
N LEU A 124 25.01 -20.53 -16.61
CA LEU A 124 25.46 -20.17 -17.96
C LEU A 124 26.21 -18.84 -18.02
N GLY A 125 26.14 -18.01 -16.97
CA GLY A 125 26.74 -16.68 -16.95
C GLY A 125 26.05 -15.67 -17.88
N VAL A 126 24.74 -15.81 -18.09
CA VAL A 126 23.93 -14.92 -18.94
C VAL A 126 23.00 -14.05 -18.11
N ASP A 127 22.71 -12.84 -18.60
CA ASP A 127 21.81 -11.91 -17.93
C ASP A 127 20.35 -12.38 -18.03
N ALA A 128 19.63 -12.39 -16.90
CA ALA A 128 18.27 -12.91 -16.83
C ALA A 128 17.24 -12.03 -17.56
N ILE A 129 17.48 -10.72 -17.66
CA ILE A 129 16.58 -9.78 -18.36
C ILE A 129 16.72 -9.96 -19.87
N GLU A 130 17.94 -9.92 -20.39
CA GLU A 130 18.25 -10.19 -21.79
C GLU A 130 17.74 -11.58 -22.21
N THR A 131 18.07 -12.59 -21.40
CA THR A 131 17.68 -13.97 -21.71
C THR A 131 16.16 -14.14 -21.69
N GLY A 132 15.46 -13.60 -20.69
CA GLY A 132 13.99 -13.65 -20.67
C GLY A 132 13.33 -12.89 -21.82
N SER A 133 13.97 -11.82 -22.31
CA SER A 133 13.53 -11.12 -23.52
C SER A 133 13.76 -11.94 -24.79
N SER A 134 14.93 -12.57 -24.95
CA SER A 134 15.23 -13.53 -26.02
C SER A 134 14.27 -14.72 -26.04
N LEU A 135 13.96 -15.29 -24.87
CA LEU A 135 12.99 -16.38 -24.75
C LEU A 135 11.57 -15.93 -25.12
N GLY A 136 11.20 -14.69 -24.79
CA GLY A 136 9.92 -14.09 -25.22
C GLY A 136 9.81 -13.99 -26.75
N LEU A 137 10.89 -13.59 -27.42
CA LEU A 137 10.96 -13.58 -28.89
C LEU A 137 10.93 -15.00 -29.48
N ALA A 138 11.59 -15.97 -28.84
CA ALA A 138 11.52 -17.37 -29.26
C ALA A 138 10.10 -17.94 -29.15
N ALA A 139 9.36 -17.62 -28.08
CA ALA A 139 7.95 -17.97 -27.95
C ALA A 139 7.08 -17.32 -29.03
N GLU A 140 7.31 -16.03 -29.33
CA GLU A 140 6.63 -15.32 -30.42
C GLU A 140 6.81 -16.03 -31.77
N ALA A 141 8.01 -16.56 -32.04
CA ALA A 141 8.31 -17.36 -33.23
C ALA A 141 7.85 -18.82 -33.17
N GLY A 142 7.09 -19.22 -32.14
CA GLY A 142 6.57 -20.57 -31.98
C GLY A 142 7.64 -21.62 -31.61
N LYS A 143 8.76 -21.21 -31.01
CA LYS A 143 9.78 -22.14 -30.49
C LYS A 143 9.41 -22.71 -29.12
N MET A 144 8.47 -22.08 -28.42
CA MET A 144 7.82 -22.61 -27.22
C MET A 144 6.40 -22.06 -27.08
N ASP A 145 5.56 -22.79 -26.36
CA ASP A 145 4.24 -22.31 -25.95
C ASP A 145 4.37 -21.39 -24.71
N TRP A 146 3.52 -20.37 -24.63
CA TRP A 146 3.44 -19.50 -23.46
C TRP A 146 3.11 -20.31 -22.20
N GLY A 147 3.90 -20.14 -21.14
CA GLY A 147 3.76 -20.86 -19.88
C GLY A 147 4.45 -22.23 -19.84
N ASP A 148 5.05 -22.70 -20.93
CA ASP A 148 5.79 -23.97 -20.93
C ASP A 148 7.18 -23.84 -20.31
N THR A 149 7.26 -24.17 -19.03
CA THR A 149 8.49 -24.11 -18.23
C THR A 149 9.56 -25.08 -18.71
N LYS A 150 9.18 -26.24 -19.28
CA LYS A 150 10.13 -27.25 -19.77
C LYS A 150 10.72 -26.82 -21.10
N ALA A 151 9.91 -26.24 -21.99
CA ALA A 151 10.40 -25.70 -23.25
C ALA A 151 11.34 -24.50 -23.01
N ALA A 152 11.01 -23.61 -22.08
CA ALA A 152 11.91 -22.51 -21.70
C ALA A 152 13.28 -23.03 -21.21
N ALA A 153 13.30 -24.05 -20.35
CA ALA A 153 14.54 -24.67 -19.89
C ALA A 153 15.34 -25.31 -21.05
N LYS A 154 14.66 -26.01 -21.98
CA LYS A 154 15.31 -26.58 -23.16
C LYS A 154 15.97 -25.52 -24.04
N LEU A 155 15.34 -24.35 -24.19
CA LEU A 155 15.94 -23.23 -24.95
C LEU A 155 17.20 -22.68 -24.26
N LEU A 156 17.27 -22.71 -22.93
CA LEU A 156 18.51 -22.38 -22.21
C LEU A 156 19.59 -23.45 -22.43
N GLU A 157 19.23 -24.74 -22.44
CA GLU A 157 20.18 -25.81 -22.79
C GLU A 157 20.72 -25.69 -24.23
N GLU A 158 19.97 -25.09 -25.16
CA GLU A 158 20.48 -24.81 -26.51
C GLU A 158 21.65 -23.81 -26.48
N ILE A 159 21.63 -22.85 -25.55
CA ILE A 159 22.74 -21.90 -25.31
C ILE A 159 23.98 -22.69 -24.87
N GLU A 160 23.84 -23.58 -23.89
CA GLU A 160 24.92 -24.45 -23.41
C GLU A 160 25.49 -25.34 -24.51
N LYS A 161 24.62 -25.88 -25.37
CA LYS A 161 24.99 -26.74 -26.50
C LYS A 161 25.52 -25.95 -27.70
N GLU A 162 25.54 -24.62 -27.63
CA GLU A 162 25.99 -23.72 -28.69
C GLU A 162 25.31 -23.98 -30.05
N THR A 163 24.02 -24.37 -30.05
CA THR A 163 23.29 -24.54 -31.31
C THR A 163 23.11 -23.18 -32.00
N PRO A 164 22.79 -23.11 -33.31
CA PRO A 164 22.56 -21.82 -33.97
C PRO A 164 21.48 -20.96 -33.28
N LEU A 165 20.42 -21.60 -32.76
CA LEU A 165 19.40 -20.92 -31.97
C LEU A 165 19.94 -20.52 -30.59
N GLY A 166 20.66 -21.42 -29.92
CA GLY A 166 21.31 -21.13 -28.63
C GLY A 166 22.28 -19.96 -28.70
N PHE A 167 23.10 -19.89 -29.76
CA PHE A 167 23.98 -18.77 -30.02
C PHE A 167 23.20 -17.46 -30.17
N ALA A 168 22.08 -17.47 -30.91
CA ALA A 168 21.25 -16.29 -31.04
C ALA A 168 20.63 -15.86 -29.70
N LEU A 169 20.10 -16.81 -28.93
CA LEU A 169 19.51 -16.59 -27.60
C LEU A 169 20.52 -15.99 -26.61
N GLY A 170 21.72 -16.55 -26.52
CA GLY A 170 22.79 -16.11 -25.62
C GLY A 170 23.38 -14.74 -25.99
N ASN A 171 23.21 -14.29 -27.24
CA ASN A 171 23.62 -12.95 -27.69
C ASN A 171 22.50 -11.89 -27.55
N GLY A 172 21.45 -12.17 -26.78
CA GLY A 172 20.44 -11.20 -26.40
C GLY A 172 19.30 -11.01 -27.40
N ALA A 173 18.36 -10.13 -27.03
CA ALA A 173 17.06 -9.99 -27.68
C ALA A 173 17.18 -9.55 -29.15
N VAL A 174 18.07 -8.59 -29.44
CA VAL A 174 18.25 -8.07 -30.81
C VAL A 174 18.82 -9.14 -31.75
N THR A 175 19.80 -9.92 -31.29
CA THR A 175 20.37 -11.02 -32.08
C THR A 175 19.35 -12.12 -32.32
N THR A 176 18.60 -12.47 -31.28
CA THR A 176 17.49 -13.45 -31.35
C THR A 176 16.44 -13.01 -32.36
N ALA A 177 16.00 -11.75 -32.31
CA ALA A 177 15.02 -11.21 -33.23
C ALA A 177 15.48 -11.27 -34.68
N ARG A 178 16.75 -10.92 -34.96
CA ARG A 178 17.34 -11.04 -36.30
C ARG A 178 17.38 -12.49 -36.78
N PHE A 179 17.80 -13.42 -35.93
CA PHE A 179 17.87 -14.84 -36.26
C PHE A 179 16.49 -15.43 -36.58
N LEU A 180 15.46 -15.02 -35.83
CA LEU A 180 14.09 -15.50 -35.98
C LEU A 180 13.24 -14.67 -36.95
N ASN A 181 13.82 -13.62 -37.56
CA ASN A 181 13.13 -12.68 -38.46
C ASN A 181 11.90 -12.01 -37.82
N ILE A 182 12.05 -11.53 -36.58
CA ILE A 182 11.03 -10.79 -35.82
C ILE A 182 11.35 -9.30 -35.84
N SER A 183 10.36 -8.46 -36.20
CA SER A 183 10.50 -7.00 -36.21
C SER A 183 10.09 -6.32 -34.90
N ARG A 184 9.25 -6.98 -34.08
CA ARG A 184 8.76 -6.48 -32.79
C ARG A 184 9.76 -6.78 -31.68
N VAL A 185 10.78 -5.95 -31.57
CA VAL A 185 11.90 -6.16 -30.64
C VAL A 185 11.77 -5.25 -29.41
N PRO A 186 11.57 -5.79 -28.19
CA PRO A 186 11.51 -5.00 -26.96
C PRO A 186 12.93 -4.65 -26.49
N ALA A 187 13.65 -3.84 -27.27
CA ALA A 187 15.00 -3.37 -26.97
C ALA A 187 15.22 -1.94 -27.47
N PHE A 188 16.21 -1.25 -26.90
CA PHE A 188 16.71 0.04 -27.39
C PHE A 188 18.23 0.12 -27.23
N LYS A 189 18.94 0.60 -28.27
CA LYS A 189 20.42 0.58 -28.37
C LYS A 189 21.03 -0.79 -28.09
N GLY A 190 20.44 -1.84 -28.64
CA GLY A 190 20.92 -3.21 -28.42
C GLY A 190 20.55 -3.84 -27.07
N GLN A 191 20.03 -3.08 -26.10
CA GLN A 191 19.70 -3.57 -24.76
C GLN A 191 18.20 -3.85 -24.62
N ALA A 192 17.84 -5.03 -24.13
CA ALA A 192 16.47 -5.44 -23.84
C ALA A 192 15.80 -4.57 -22.78
N LEU A 193 14.48 -4.41 -22.88
CA LEU A 193 13.70 -3.69 -21.88
C LEU A 193 13.62 -4.46 -20.54
N PRO A 194 13.82 -3.80 -19.39
CA PRO A 194 13.79 -4.41 -18.07
C PRO A 194 12.40 -4.26 -17.43
N ALA A 195 11.44 -5.04 -17.93
CA ALA A 195 10.07 -5.17 -17.43
C ALA A 195 9.17 -3.94 -17.59
N HIS A 196 9.53 -2.77 -17.04
CA HIS A 196 8.62 -1.63 -16.91
C HIS A 196 8.18 -1.06 -18.27
N ASP A 197 6.98 -1.41 -18.74
CA ASP A 197 6.52 -1.03 -20.08
C ASP A 197 6.41 0.50 -20.27
N PRO A 198 7.14 1.09 -21.25
CA PRO A 198 7.20 2.53 -21.46
C PRO A 198 5.88 3.13 -21.95
N ARG A 199 4.97 2.33 -22.49
CA ARG A 199 3.65 2.81 -22.95
C ARG A 199 2.78 3.24 -21.79
N ALA A 200 2.81 2.48 -20.70
CA ALA A 200 2.02 2.76 -19.50
C ALA A 200 2.73 3.70 -18.52
N VAL A 201 4.06 3.84 -18.62
CA VAL A 201 4.88 4.76 -17.84
C VAL A 201 5.85 5.52 -18.75
N LYS A 202 5.35 6.64 -19.27
CA LYS A 202 6.03 7.46 -20.29
C LYS A 202 7.32 8.11 -19.79
N GLY A 203 7.42 8.44 -18.50
CA GLY A 203 8.64 8.99 -17.91
C GLY A 203 9.80 7.99 -17.93
N THR A 204 9.55 6.73 -17.61
CA THR A 204 10.52 5.64 -17.77
C THR A 204 10.83 5.38 -19.24
N GLY A 205 9.84 5.47 -20.13
CA GLY A 205 10.09 5.38 -21.58
C GLY A 205 11.02 6.48 -22.10
N MET A 206 10.84 7.72 -21.64
CA MET A 206 11.80 8.80 -21.92
C MET A 206 13.20 8.44 -21.46
N THR A 207 13.36 7.85 -20.27
CA THR A 207 14.66 7.37 -19.78
C THR A 207 15.24 6.30 -20.73
N TYR A 208 14.49 5.27 -21.07
CA TYR A 208 14.97 4.22 -21.99
C TYR A 208 15.43 4.78 -23.33
N PHE A 209 14.67 5.70 -23.91
CA PHE A 209 14.94 6.23 -25.24
C PHE A 209 15.96 7.38 -25.27
N THR A 210 16.46 7.82 -24.11
CA THR A 210 17.45 8.92 -24.02
C THR A 210 18.72 8.55 -23.29
N SER A 211 18.66 7.55 -22.40
CA SER A 211 19.78 7.09 -21.59
C SER A 211 21.02 6.81 -22.44
N PRO A 212 22.22 7.16 -21.95
CA PRO A 212 23.46 6.77 -22.57
C PRO A 212 23.62 5.23 -22.68
N MET A 213 23.06 4.45 -21.77
CA MET A 213 23.29 3.01 -21.66
C MET A 213 22.41 2.15 -22.58
N GLY A 214 21.23 2.67 -22.97
CA GLY A 214 20.19 1.89 -23.64
C GLY A 214 18.91 1.84 -22.81
N ALA A 215 18.09 0.80 -22.98
CA ALA A 215 16.88 0.57 -22.18
C ALA A 215 17.21 0.17 -20.73
N ASP A 216 17.85 1.06 -19.97
CA ASP A 216 18.23 0.81 -18.58
C ASP A 216 17.27 1.53 -17.62
N HIS A 217 16.62 0.78 -16.73
CA HIS A 217 15.73 1.34 -15.71
C HIS A 217 16.49 1.94 -14.54
N THR A 218 17.70 1.43 -14.26
CA THR A 218 18.55 1.96 -13.18
C THR A 218 19.06 3.35 -13.51
N ALA A 219 19.12 3.70 -14.80
CA ALA A 219 19.47 5.04 -15.25
C ALA A 219 18.42 6.11 -14.89
N GLY A 220 17.18 5.75 -14.51
CA GLY A 220 16.17 6.75 -14.15
C GLY A 220 14.73 6.25 -14.19
N LEU A 221 14.37 5.31 -13.31
CA LEU A 221 13.02 4.79 -13.16
C LEU A 221 12.09 5.83 -12.51
N THR A 222 10.97 6.17 -13.17
CA THR A 222 9.98 7.10 -12.59
C THR A 222 8.55 6.74 -12.96
N TYR A 223 7.71 6.57 -11.95
CA TYR A 223 6.26 6.36 -12.08
C TYR A 223 5.45 7.64 -11.85
N ARG A 224 6.09 8.81 -11.77
CA ARG A 224 5.39 10.09 -11.60
C ARG A 224 4.58 10.41 -12.86
N ILE A 225 3.32 10.83 -12.68
CA ILE A 225 2.38 11.16 -13.77
C ILE A 225 2.46 10.19 -14.97
N PRO A 226 2.38 8.88 -14.72
CA PRO A 226 2.96 7.86 -15.61
C PRO A 226 2.34 7.82 -17.01
N LYS A 227 1.07 8.20 -17.14
CA LYS A 227 0.32 8.19 -18.39
C LYS A 227 0.24 9.56 -19.07
N ASN A 228 0.67 10.62 -18.40
CA ASN A 228 0.62 11.97 -18.96
C ASN A 228 1.60 12.08 -20.14
N ARG A 229 1.15 12.65 -21.25
CA ARG A 229 2.01 12.90 -22.41
C ARG A 229 3.01 14.04 -22.14
N GLU A 230 2.56 15.06 -21.43
CA GLU A 230 3.34 16.28 -21.17
C GLU A 230 4.24 16.13 -19.94
N GLN A 231 5.23 17.01 -19.84
CA GLN A 231 6.16 17.14 -18.70
C GLN A 231 7.10 15.94 -18.50
N GLN A 232 7.18 15.02 -19.47
CA GLN A 232 8.02 13.83 -19.33
C GLN A 232 9.52 14.12 -19.47
N THR A 233 9.91 15.18 -20.19
CA THR A 233 11.30 15.66 -20.21
C THR A 233 11.81 16.01 -18.82
N GLU A 234 11.09 16.88 -18.09
CA GLU A 234 11.48 17.26 -16.71
C GLU A 234 11.44 16.04 -15.77
N ASN A 235 10.45 15.16 -15.95
CA ASN A 235 10.27 13.98 -15.11
C ASN A 235 11.43 12.98 -15.26
N SER A 236 11.77 12.62 -16.50
CA SER A 236 12.88 11.71 -16.81
C SER A 236 14.23 12.35 -16.46
N LEU A 237 14.46 13.61 -16.83
CA LEU A 237 15.71 14.30 -16.52
C LEU A 237 15.99 14.36 -15.01
N ARG A 238 14.96 14.63 -14.19
CA ARG A 238 15.08 14.55 -12.72
C ARG A 238 15.54 13.16 -12.27
N ALA A 239 14.89 12.10 -12.74
CA ALA A 239 15.21 10.73 -12.34
C ALA A 239 16.61 10.31 -12.80
N GLN A 240 17.02 10.73 -14.00
CA GLN A 240 18.34 10.44 -14.55
C GLN A 240 19.45 11.16 -13.78
N ILE A 241 19.28 12.44 -13.42
CA ILE A 241 20.24 13.17 -12.58
C ILE A 241 20.34 12.53 -11.19
N GLN A 242 19.22 12.17 -10.58
CA GLN A 242 19.22 11.49 -9.27
C GLN A 242 19.98 10.16 -9.31
N SER A 243 19.75 9.36 -10.34
CA SER A 243 20.41 8.05 -10.50
C SER A 243 21.91 8.23 -10.75
N ALA A 244 22.29 9.14 -11.64
CA ALA A 244 23.70 9.48 -11.89
C ALA A 244 24.39 10.05 -10.64
N THR A 245 23.70 10.84 -9.82
CA THR A 245 24.22 11.27 -8.51
C THR A 245 24.46 10.05 -7.62
N CYS A 246 23.48 9.17 -7.44
CA CYS A 246 23.65 7.94 -6.65
C CYS A 246 24.84 7.10 -7.12
N ASP A 247 25.00 6.92 -8.43
CA ASP A 247 26.12 6.19 -9.03
C ASP A 247 27.46 6.87 -8.75
N ALA A 248 27.55 8.19 -8.89
CA ALA A 248 28.76 8.96 -8.63
C ALA A 248 29.22 8.84 -7.16
N PHE A 249 28.29 8.70 -6.23
CA PHE A 249 28.58 8.48 -4.81
C PHE A 249 28.68 6.98 -4.43
N GLY A 250 28.48 6.05 -5.37
CA GLY A 250 28.52 4.61 -5.12
C GLY A 250 27.44 4.14 -4.14
N TYR A 251 26.26 4.75 -4.20
CA TYR A 251 25.22 4.59 -3.18
C TYR A 251 23.90 4.18 -3.81
N CYS A 252 23.26 3.14 -3.26
CA CYS A 252 22.01 2.63 -3.80
C CYS A 252 20.86 3.62 -3.58
N LEU A 253 20.07 3.89 -4.63
CA LEU A 253 18.89 4.75 -4.53
C LEU A 253 17.89 4.25 -3.48
N ASN A 254 17.73 2.93 -3.34
CA ASN A 254 16.86 2.32 -2.31
C ASN A 254 17.38 2.48 -0.88
N SER A 255 18.59 3.01 -0.69
CA SER A 255 19.15 3.36 0.62
C SER A 255 19.11 4.86 0.93
N VAL A 256 18.43 5.66 0.08
CA VAL A 256 18.08 7.05 0.37
C VAL A 256 16.71 7.06 1.09
N PRO A 257 16.57 7.68 2.27
CA PRO A 257 15.29 7.71 2.97
C PRO A 257 14.18 8.33 2.13
N GLY A 258 12.97 7.78 2.20
CA GLY A 258 11.87 8.15 1.30
C GLY A 258 11.40 9.61 1.45
N SER A 259 11.62 10.24 2.61
CA SER A 259 11.26 11.63 2.89
C SER A 259 12.30 12.65 2.44
N ALA A 260 13.55 12.24 2.20
CA ALA A 260 14.65 13.12 1.87
C ALA A 260 14.75 13.39 0.36
N SER A 261 15.28 14.56 -0.03
CA SER A 261 15.84 14.72 -1.38
C SER A 261 17.24 14.09 -1.42
N VAL A 262 17.58 13.48 -2.55
CA VAL A 262 18.89 12.85 -2.81
C VAL A 262 20.04 13.83 -2.58
N TYR A 263 19.90 15.09 -3.01
CA TYR A 263 21.03 16.02 -3.01
C TYR A 263 21.36 16.60 -1.63
N PRO A 264 20.40 17.15 -0.86
CA PRO A 264 20.64 17.55 0.53
C PRO A 264 21.07 16.37 1.39
N PHE A 265 20.56 15.17 1.11
CA PHE A 265 20.96 13.95 1.79
C PHE A 265 22.46 13.67 1.62
N PHE A 266 22.96 13.59 0.39
CA PHE A 266 24.38 13.36 0.16
C PHE A 266 25.26 14.51 0.64
N ALA A 267 24.80 15.76 0.50
CA ALA A 267 25.53 16.91 1.03
C ALA A 267 25.73 16.77 2.56
N ALA A 268 24.66 16.49 3.30
CA ALA A 268 24.73 16.26 4.74
C ALA A 268 25.62 15.06 5.10
N LEU A 269 25.51 13.95 4.36
CA LEU A 269 26.30 12.74 4.58
C LEU A 269 27.80 12.99 4.37
N MET A 270 28.16 13.64 3.26
CA MET A 270 29.55 13.94 2.91
C MET A 270 30.17 14.95 3.87
N ASN A 271 29.42 15.99 4.23
CA ASN A 271 29.85 16.98 5.22
C ASN A 271 30.07 16.32 6.59
N ALA A 272 29.14 15.48 7.04
CA ALA A 272 29.27 14.78 8.31
C ALA A 272 30.42 13.75 8.31
N ARG A 273 30.67 13.08 7.18
CA ARG A 273 31.70 12.03 7.09
C ARG A 273 33.11 12.58 6.94
N TYR A 274 33.27 13.63 6.13
CA TYR A 274 34.57 14.13 5.68
C TYR A 274 34.87 15.56 6.15
N GLY A 275 33.97 16.23 6.86
CA GLY A 275 34.15 17.62 7.30
C GLY A 275 34.13 18.62 6.15
N LEU A 276 33.40 18.31 5.09
CA LEU A 276 33.22 19.18 3.91
C LEU A 276 32.13 20.24 4.15
N ASN A 277 32.00 21.17 3.21
CA ASN A 277 30.95 22.19 3.15
C ASN A 277 30.16 22.12 1.83
N MET A 278 29.83 20.91 1.39
CA MET A 278 29.05 20.69 0.17
C MET A 278 27.60 21.19 0.34
N THR A 279 27.09 21.78 -0.71
CA THR A 279 25.70 22.19 -0.89
C THR A 279 24.92 21.14 -1.69
N ALA A 280 23.59 21.21 -1.64
CA ALA A 280 22.74 20.33 -2.45
C ALA A 280 22.92 20.58 -3.95
N GLU A 281 23.11 21.84 -4.35
CA GLU A 281 23.38 22.24 -5.72
C GLU A 281 24.68 21.65 -6.26
N GLU A 282 25.76 21.66 -5.47
CA GLU A 282 27.04 21.05 -5.86
C GLU A 282 26.92 19.53 -6.04
N VAL A 283 26.16 18.86 -5.17
CA VAL A 283 25.88 17.42 -5.30
C VAL A 283 25.07 17.12 -6.58
N MET A 284 24.05 17.93 -6.88
CA MET A 284 23.28 17.79 -8.11
C MET A 284 24.17 18.02 -9.34
N GLU A 285 25.09 18.99 -9.29
CA GLU A 285 26.02 19.27 -10.39
C GLU A 285 26.99 18.12 -10.64
N ILE A 286 27.43 17.38 -9.60
CA ILE A 286 28.19 16.13 -9.77
C ILE A 286 27.39 15.10 -10.58
N GLY A 287 26.08 14.96 -10.32
CA GLY A 287 25.22 14.07 -11.11
C GLY A 287 25.08 14.51 -12.57
N LYS A 288 24.93 15.83 -12.79
CA LYS A 288 24.89 16.41 -14.14
C LYS A 288 26.21 16.20 -14.89
N GLU A 289 27.35 16.43 -14.24
CA GLU A 289 28.67 16.21 -14.84
C GLU A 289 28.88 14.74 -15.22
N THR A 290 28.47 13.82 -14.36
CA THR A 290 28.48 12.37 -14.64
C THR A 290 27.72 12.05 -15.94
N LEU A 291 26.54 12.64 -16.14
CA LEU A 291 25.76 12.47 -17.37
C LEU A 291 26.45 13.12 -18.58
N ARG A 292 27.06 14.31 -18.44
CA ARG A 292 27.83 14.95 -19.52
C ARG A 292 28.96 14.04 -19.99
N ASP A 293 29.69 13.44 -19.07
CA ASP A 293 30.78 12.50 -19.37
C ASP A 293 30.29 11.26 -20.11
N GLN A 294 29.20 10.65 -19.65
CA GLN A 294 28.59 9.49 -20.32
C GLN A 294 28.14 9.82 -21.76
N ILE A 295 27.50 10.97 -21.96
CA ILE A 295 27.06 11.44 -23.27
C ILE A 295 28.27 11.71 -24.18
N ALA A 296 29.30 12.38 -23.65
CA ALA A 296 30.52 12.68 -24.38
C ALA A 296 31.28 11.40 -24.78
N PHE A 297 31.33 10.41 -23.89
CA PHE A 297 31.88 9.09 -24.18
C PHE A 297 31.13 8.42 -25.33
N ASN A 298 29.80 8.34 -25.26
CA ASN A 298 28.98 7.72 -26.31
C ASN A 298 29.10 8.39 -27.67
N LYS A 299 29.27 9.73 -27.69
CA LYS A 299 29.51 10.46 -28.94
C LYS A 299 30.86 10.06 -29.55
N LYS A 300 31.91 9.94 -28.73
CA LYS A 300 33.26 9.53 -29.18
C LYS A 300 33.29 8.07 -29.62
N ALA A 301 32.57 7.19 -28.91
CA ALA A 301 32.44 5.77 -29.23
C ALA A 301 31.46 5.48 -30.38
N GLN A 302 30.85 6.51 -30.98
CA GLN A 302 29.80 6.41 -32.01
C GLN A 302 28.54 5.64 -31.58
N PHE A 303 28.40 5.31 -30.30
CA PHE A 303 27.23 4.65 -29.74
C PHE A 303 25.95 5.49 -29.87
N SER A 304 26.10 6.83 -29.89
CA SER A 304 25.01 7.77 -30.15
C SER A 304 24.33 7.65 -31.52
N GLN A 305 24.90 6.87 -32.46
CA GLN A 305 24.36 6.67 -33.81
C GLN A 305 23.62 5.33 -33.96
N ILE A 306 23.64 4.46 -32.94
CA ILE A 306 23.01 3.15 -32.97
C ILE A 306 21.56 3.27 -32.51
N ASP A 307 20.63 2.57 -33.20
CA ASP A 307 19.21 2.40 -32.87
C ASP A 307 18.57 3.68 -32.28
N THR A 308 18.61 4.75 -33.06
CA THR A 308 18.14 6.08 -32.61
C THR A 308 16.62 6.27 -32.75
N ASP A 309 15.96 5.36 -33.45
CA ASP A 309 14.52 5.36 -33.62
C ASP A 309 13.85 4.45 -32.58
N ILE A 310 12.79 4.98 -31.97
CA ILE A 310 11.97 4.24 -31.02
C ILE A 310 11.24 3.11 -31.78
N PRO A 311 11.30 1.84 -31.32
CA PRO A 311 10.58 0.75 -31.95
C PRO A 311 9.08 1.08 -32.13
N SER A 312 8.58 0.92 -33.35
CA SER A 312 7.26 1.45 -33.75
C SER A 312 6.12 0.87 -32.92
N PHE A 313 6.23 -0.38 -32.47
CA PHE A 313 5.19 -1.02 -31.67
C PHE A 313 4.93 -0.31 -30.33
N PHE A 314 5.89 0.43 -29.76
CA PHE A 314 5.61 1.26 -28.58
C PHE A 314 4.66 2.42 -28.88
N LYS A 315 4.65 2.92 -30.12
CA LYS A 315 3.78 4.00 -30.57
C LYS A 315 2.45 3.48 -31.12
N ASP A 316 2.51 2.35 -31.82
CA ASP A 316 1.40 1.84 -32.63
C ASP A 316 0.50 0.86 -31.84
N GLU A 317 1.05 0.11 -30.89
CA GLU A 317 0.31 -0.92 -30.16
C GLU A 317 -0.03 -0.49 -28.73
N SER A 318 -1.33 -0.41 -28.44
CA SER A 318 -1.80 -0.11 -27.09
C SER A 318 -1.57 -1.28 -26.12
N ILE A 319 -1.16 -0.99 -24.88
CA ILE A 319 -0.94 -2.01 -23.85
C ILE A 319 -2.15 -2.20 -22.93
N ALA A 320 -2.60 -3.44 -22.73
CA ALA A 320 -3.63 -3.75 -21.74
C ALA A 320 -3.06 -3.67 -20.30
N PRO A 321 -3.86 -3.28 -19.28
CA PRO A 321 -5.28 -2.90 -19.32
C PRO A 321 -5.50 -1.40 -19.59
N THR A 322 -4.43 -0.61 -19.74
CA THR A 322 -4.51 0.85 -19.77
C THR A 322 -4.88 1.42 -21.14
N ARG A 323 -4.72 0.62 -22.20
CA ARG A 323 -4.80 1.04 -23.61
C ARG A 323 -3.84 2.18 -23.94
N ALA A 324 -2.73 2.29 -23.19
CA ALA A 324 -1.75 3.34 -23.37
C ALA A 324 -0.77 2.99 -24.49
N VAL A 325 -0.23 4.03 -25.14
CA VAL A 325 0.89 3.97 -26.08
C VAL A 325 1.96 4.98 -25.63
N PHE A 326 3.17 4.86 -26.15
CA PHE A 326 4.21 5.87 -25.97
C PHE A 326 4.00 6.99 -27.00
N ASP A 327 3.32 8.07 -26.57
CA ASP A 327 2.93 9.21 -27.41
C ASP A 327 3.66 10.52 -27.06
N VAL A 328 4.79 10.43 -26.33
CA VAL A 328 5.65 11.59 -26.09
C VAL A 328 6.24 12.06 -27.42
N ASP A 329 6.34 13.37 -27.62
CA ASP A 329 6.83 13.93 -28.87
C ASP A 329 8.29 13.51 -29.12
N ASP A 330 8.60 12.97 -30.30
CA ASP A 330 9.95 12.56 -30.67
C ASP A 330 10.98 13.69 -30.55
N LYS A 331 10.56 14.94 -30.72
CA LYS A 331 11.43 16.11 -30.50
C LYS A 331 11.77 16.27 -29.03
N GLU A 332 10.86 15.97 -28.11
CA GLU A 332 11.17 16.00 -26.67
C GLU A 332 12.19 14.92 -26.33
N VAL A 333 12.02 13.70 -26.85
CA VAL A 333 12.98 12.60 -26.66
C VAL A 333 14.36 13.00 -27.17
N LYS A 334 14.46 13.44 -28.43
CA LYS A 334 15.73 13.79 -29.08
C LYS A 334 16.45 14.97 -28.41
N ASN A 335 15.70 15.90 -27.82
CA ASN A 335 16.25 17.13 -27.23
C ASN A 335 16.30 17.11 -25.71
N LEU A 336 16.04 15.97 -25.04
CA LEU A 336 16.01 15.88 -23.57
C LEU A 336 17.26 16.50 -22.94
N TRP A 337 18.43 16.18 -23.48
CA TRP A 337 19.72 16.63 -22.97
C TRP A 337 19.98 18.14 -23.09
N ASN A 338 19.24 18.85 -23.96
CA ASN A 338 19.33 20.31 -24.05
C ASN A 338 18.84 21.01 -22.76
N ALA A 339 18.03 20.33 -21.96
CA ALA A 339 17.52 20.84 -20.70
C ALA A 339 18.42 20.51 -19.50
N LEU A 340 19.50 19.71 -19.68
CA LEU A 340 20.35 19.25 -18.58
C LEU A 340 20.95 20.41 -17.79
N ASP A 341 21.61 21.36 -18.47
CA ASP A 341 22.30 22.47 -17.81
C ASP A 341 21.34 23.43 -17.10
N ALA A 342 20.16 23.61 -17.67
CA ALA A 342 19.10 24.46 -17.13
C ALA A 342 18.32 23.80 -15.98
N PHE A 343 18.47 22.48 -15.78
CA PHE A 343 17.77 21.78 -14.72
C PHE A 343 18.17 22.29 -13.35
N LYS A 344 17.15 22.54 -12.53
CA LYS A 344 17.28 22.82 -11.10
C LYS A 344 16.25 21.98 -10.35
N GLU A 345 16.65 21.42 -9.21
CA GLU A 345 15.67 20.85 -8.31
C GLU A 345 14.76 21.97 -7.78
N LYS A 346 13.45 21.77 -7.92
CA LYS A 346 12.48 22.71 -7.37
C LYS A 346 12.45 22.51 -5.85
N GLU A 347 12.54 23.60 -5.10
CA GLU A 347 12.29 23.57 -3.66
C GLU A 347 10.94 22.93 -3.38
N LYS A 348 10.91 21.95 -2.46
CA LYS A 348 9.67 21.31 -2.04
C LYS A 348 8.89 22.30 -1.16
N ILE A 349 7.87 22.93 -1.74
CA ILE A 349 6.81 23.56 -0.93
C ILE A 349 6.03 22.42 -0.28
N TRP A 350 5.97 22.42 1.05
CA TRP A 350 5.14 21.49 1.80
C TRP A 350 3.88 22.21 2.29
N GLU A 351 2.78 21.48 2.37
CA GLU A 351 1.51 21.96 2.90
C GLU A 351 0.90 20.90 3.80
N VAL A 352 0.21 21.34 4.86
CA VAL A 352 -0.62 20.48 5.69
C VAL A 352 -2.04 20.55 5.15
N ARG A 353 -2.54 19.45 4.62
CA ARG A 353 -3.92 19.37 4.11
C ARG A 353 -4.85 18.84 5.19
N ILE A 354 -5.70 19.71 5.72
CA ILE A 354 -6.80 19.29 6.58
C ILE A 354 -7.88 18.65 5.67
N PRO A 355 -8.26 17.38 5.89
CA PRO A 355 -9.25 16.71 5.05
C PRO A 355 -10.64 17.35 5.25
N PRO A 356 -11.53 17.23 4.25
CA PRO A 356 -12.91 17.68 4.43
C PRO A 356 -13.59 16.89 5.54
N LEU A 357 -14.46 17.54 6.30
CA LEU A 357 -15.30 16.91 7.33
C LEU A 357 -16.75 16.82 6.84
N PRO A 358 -17.52 15.82 7.29
CA PRO A 358 -18.97 15.82 7.11
C PRO A 358 -19.61 17.01 7.87
N ASP A 359 -20.84 17.39 7.51
CA ASP A 359 -21.69 18.11 8.47
C ASP A 359 -21.95 17.18 9.66
N ILE A 360 -21.78 17.65 10.89
CA ILE A 360 -21.86 16.81 12.10
C ILE A 360 -22.96 17.33 13.01
N MET A 361 -23.90 16.45 13.32
CA MET A 361 -24.83 16.63 14.44
C MET A 361 -24.36 15.76 15.58
N LEU A 362 -23.97 16.36 16.70
CA LEU A 362 -23.54 15.63 17.90
C LEU A 362 -24.35 16.08 19.12
N GLY A 363 -24.92 15.12 19.84
CA GLY A 363 -25.63 15.37 21.10
C GLY A 363 -26.75 14.38 21.35
N ALA A 364 -27.22 14.30 22.60
CA ALA A 364 -28.30 13.40 22.95
C ALA A 364 -29.62 13.83 22.28
N GLY A 365 -30.27 12.92 21.57
CA GLY A 365 -31.55 13.15 20.91
C GLY A 365 -31.47 13.89 19.57
N VAL A 366 -30.26 14.17 19.06
CA VAL A 366 -30.09 14.87 17.78
C VAL A 366 -30.66 14.09 16.60
N ALA A 367 -30.74 12.75 16.69
CA ALA A 367 -31.37 11.92 15.67
C ALA A 367 -32.83 12.32 15.41
N GLY A 368 -33.56 12.76 16.45
CA GLY A 368 -34.94 13.26 16.31
C GLY A 368 -35.08 14.52 15.46
N THR A 369 -34.00 15.26 15.21
CA THR A 369 -33.99 16.49 14.42
C THR A 369 -33.29 16.34 13.06
N MET A 370 -32.75 15.15 12.74
CA MET A 370 -31.91 14.93 11.56
C MET A 370 -32.65 15.15 10.24
N GLY A 371 -33.97 14.89 10.20
CA GLY A 371 -34.75 15.02 8.96
C GLY A 371 -34.71 16.42 8.36
N ALA A 372 -34.62 17.48 9.20
CA ALA A 372 -34.47 18.85 8.73
C ALA A 372 -33.11 19.11 8.05
N ARG A 373 -32.04 18.43 8.48
CA ARG A 373 -30.72 18.49 7.83
C ARG A 373 -30.71 17.66 6.54
N ILE A 374 -31.25 16.44 6.58
CA ILE A 374 -31.31 15.55 5.42
C ILE A 374 -32.11 16.17 4.27
N ARG A 375 -33.22 16.89 4.55
CA ARG A 375 -33.97 17.62 3.50
C ARG A 375 -33.13 18.63 2.73
N LYS A 376 -32.10 19.23 3.34
CA LYS A 376 -31.20 20.16 2.63
C LYS A 376 -30.35 19.47 1.56
N LEU A 377 -30.16 18.15 1.68
CA LEU A 377 -29.50 17.31 0.67
C LEU A 377 -30.42 16.98 -0.51
N LYS A 378 -31.68 17.46 -0.51
CA LYS A 378 -32.70 17.24 -1.56
C LYS A 378 -33.03 15.75 -1.78
N VAL A 379 -32.88 14.94 -0.74
CA VAL A 379 -33.17 13.51 -0.70
C VAL A 379 -34.65 13.27 -0.50
N LYS A 380 -35.23 12.32 -1.25
CA LYS A 380 -36.63 11.91 -1.12
C LYS A 380 -36.79 10.51 -0.53
N LYS A 381 -35.88 9.59 -0.87
CA LYS A 381 -36.00 8.18 -0.50
C LYS A 381 -34.65 7.56 -0.18
N ILE A 382 -34.48 7.13 1.07
CA ILE A 382 -33.23 6.60 1.61
C ILE A 382 -33.21 5.08 1.54
N PHE A 383 -32.08 4.52 1.14
CA PHE A 383 -31.75 3.11 1.34
C PHE A 383 -30.95 2.98 2.65
N LEU A 384 -31.61 2.47 3.69
CA LEU A 384 -31.05 2.34 5.04
C LEU A 384 -30.40 0.97 5.18
N VAL A 385 -29.07 0.92 5.24
CA VAL A 385 -28.31 -0.31 5.51
C VAL A 385 -28.01 -0.42 7.01
N THR A 386 -28.26 -1.59 7.58
CA THR A 386 -28.07 -1.83 9.02
C THR A 386 -27.88 -3.31 9.32
N ASP A 387 -27.36 -3.60 10.51
CA ASP A 387 -27.17 -4.97 10.97
C ASP A 387 -28.49 -5.56 11.52
N PRO A 388 -28.60 -6.90 11.60
CA PRO A 388 -29.80 -7.57 12.09
C PRO A 388 -30.19 -7.18 13.53
N PHE A 389 -29.24 -6.77 14.39
CA PHE A 389 -29.54 -6.41 15.78
C PHE A 389 -30.23 -5.04 15.85
N MET A 390 -29.74 -4.05 15.10
CA MET A 390 -30.38 -2.72 15.03
C MET A 390 -31.79 -2.79 14.43
N TYR A 391 -32.03 -3.72 13.51
CA TYR A 391 -33.37 -4.00 13.02
C TYR A 391 -34.27 -4.67 14.08
N LYS A 392 -33.82 -5.79 14.66
CA LYS A 392 -34.61 -6.57 15.64
C LYS A 392 -34.87 -5.81 16.94
N SER A 393 -34.00 -4.87 17.33
CA SER A 393 -34.19 -4.01 18.50
C SER A 393 -35.18 -2.87 18.27
N GLY A 394 -35.71 -2.70 17.05
CA GLY A 394 -36.66 -1.65 16.67
C GLY A 394 -36.01 -0.29 16.38
N ARG A 395 -34.69 -0.14 16.58
CA ARG A 395 -33.98 1.13 16.35
C ARG A 395 -33.98 1.55 14.88
N ALA A 396 -33.82 0.61 13.95
CA ALA A 396 -33.91 0.91 12.53
C ALA A 396 -35.29 1.46 12.14
N GLU A 397 -36.38 0.95 12.75
CA GLU A 397 -37.72 1.46 12.50
C GLU A 397 -37.99 2.80 13.19
N GLU A 398 -37.41 3.04 14.37
CA GLU A 398 -37.44 4.37 15.00
C GLU A 398 -36.84 5.44 14.08
N ILE A 399 -35.66 5.15 13.50
CA ILE A 399 -34.99 6.03 12.53
C ILE A 399 -35.85 6.23 11.28
N LYS A 400 -36.42 5.16 10.71
CA LYS A 400 -37.33 5.25 9.56
C LYS A 400 -38.59 6.06 9.87
N MET A 401 -39.14 5.96 11.08
CA MET A 401 -40.28 6.76 11.51
C MET A 401 -39.92 8.25 11.56
N ILE A 402 -38.77 8.62 12.12
CA ILE A 402 -38.28 10.01 12.15
C ILE A 402 -38.11 10.58 10.73
N LEU A 403 -37.55 9.78 9.81
CA LEU A 403 -37.42 10.14 8.40
C LEU A 403 -38.79 10.35 7.75
N THR A 404 -39.74 9.43 7.99
CA THR A 404 -41.09 9.47 7.41
C THR A 404 -41.86 10.70 7.89
N GLN A 405 -41.79 11.03 9.19
CA GLN A 405 -42.36 12.26 9.76
C GLN A 405 -41.75 13.53 9.14
N SER A 406 -40.55 13.41 8.61
CA SER A 406 -39.84 14.48 7.89
C SER A 406 -40.10 14.51 6.39
N GLY A 407 -41.03 13.67 5.87
CA GLY A 407 -41.37 13.58 4.46
C GLY A 407 -40.34 12.83 3.61
N ILE A 408 -39.49 12.00 4.24
CA ILE A 408 -38.45 11.21 3.58
C ILE A 408 -38.80 9.73 3.73
N GLU A 409 -39.00 9.04 2.61
CA GLU A 409 -39.23 7.60 2.62
C GLU A 409 -37.93 6.85 2.95
N ALA A 410 -38.03 5.68 3.58
CA ALA A 410 -36.87 4.83 3.82
C ALA A 410 -37.16 3.36 3.53
N HIS A 411 -36.24 2.70 2.84
CA HIS A 411 -36.22 1.26 2.59
C HIS A 411 -35.10 0.63 3.42
N ILE A 412 -35.43 -0.30 4.31
CA ILE A 412 -34.45 -0.92 5.22
C ILE A 412 -33.87 -2.19 4.60
N PHE A 413 -32.55 -2.30 4.63
CA PHE A 413 -31.76 -3.48 4.30
C PHE A 413 -31.03 -3.97 5.57
N PRO A 414 -31.59 -4.95 6.30
CA PRO A 414 -31.13 -5.36 7.64
C PRO A 414 -30.16 -6.55 7.62
N GLU A 415 -29.37 -6.70 6.56
CA GLU A 415 -28.54 -7.89 6.33
C GLU A 415 -27.04 -7.63 6.52
N VAL A 416 -26.64 -6.48 7.10
CA VAL A 416 -25.21 -6.20 7.27
C VAL A 416 -24.57 -7.15 8.27
N GLU A 417 -23.58 -7.89 7.80
CA GLU A 417 -22.77 -8.81 8.59
C GLU A 417 -21.50 -8.10 9.10
N PRO A 418 -20.90 -8.52 10.23
CA PRO A 418 -19.55 -8.12 10.61
C PRO A 418 -18.56 -8.44 9.48
N ASP A 419 -17.57 -7.56 9.27
CA ASP A 419 -16.58 -7.69 8.20
C ASP A 419 -17.21 -7.90 6.81
N PRO A 420 -17.97 -6.91 6.32
CA PRO A 420 -18.93 -7.08 5.22
C PRO A 420 -18.24 -7.63 3.97
N PRO A 421 -18.75 -8.75 3.40
CA PRO A 421 -18.14 -9.36 2.23
C PRO A 421 -18.58 -8.65 0.94
N LEU A 422 -17.77 -8.76 -0.12
CA LEU A 422 -18.07 -8.20 -1.44
C LEU A 422 -19.47 -8.56 -1.96
N GLU A 423 -19.90 -9.82 -1.74
CA GLU A 423 -21.19 -10.32 -2.22
C GLU A 423 -22.38 -9.61 -1.56
N LEU A 424 -22.23 -9.15 -0.32
CA LEU A 424 -23.25 -8.36 0.37
C LEU A 424 -23.45 -7.00 -0.33
N ILE A 425 -22.35 -6.37 -0.75
CA ILE A 425 -22.39 -5.07 -1.44
C ILE A 425 -23.04 -5.20 -2.82
N GLU A 426 -22.77 -6.29 -3.55
CA GLU A 426 -23.44 -6.58 -4.82
C GLU A 426 -24.94 -6.75 -4.64
N LYS A 427 -25.36 -7.57 -3.66
CA LYS A 427 -26.77 -7.80 -3.33
C LYS A 427 -27.48 -6.50 -2.95
N ALA A 428 -26.88 -5.70 -2.06
CA ALA A 428 -27.41 -4.41 -1.66
C ALA A 428 -27.51 -3.43 -2.84
N GLY A 429 -26.53 -3.45 -3.76
CA GLY A 429 -26.52 -2.63 -4.98
C GLY A 429 -27.68 -2.94 -5.93
N GLU A 430 -28.04 -4.21 -6.11
CA GLU A 430 -29.20 -4.59 -6.91
C GLU A 430 -30.52 -4.12 -6.29
N LEU A 431 -30.67 -4.28 -4.98
CA LEU A 431 -31.86 -3.85 -4.25
C LEU A 431 -31.98 -2.32 -4.26
N TYR A 432 -30.87 -1.60 -4.07
CA TYR A 432 -30.82 -0.15 -4.18
C TYR A 432 -31.37 0.32 -5.53
N ARG A 433 -30.89 -0.25 -6.64
CA ARG A 433 -31.35 0.09 -7.99
C ARG A 433 -32.86 -0.17 -8.19
N LYS A 434 -33.39 -1.26 -7.62
CA LYS A 434 -34.83 -1.59 -7.70
C LYS A 434 -35.71 -0.73 -6.79
N SER A 435 -35.15 -0.20 -5.70
CA SER A 435 -35.92 0.51 -4.66
C SER A 435 -36.33 1.93 -5.05
N GLY A 436 -35.66 2.53 -6.04
CA GLY A 436 -35.83 3.94 -6.40
C GLY A 436 -35.30 4.92 -5.36
N CYS A 437 -34.43 4.48 -4.45
CA CYS A 437 -33.75 5.33 -3.48
C CYS A 437 -32.76 6.28 -4.18
N ASP A 438 -32.62 7.48 -3.64
CA ASP A 438 -31.73 8.54 -4.13
C ASP A 438 -30.62 8.92 -3.13
N ALA A 439 -30.58 8.25 -1.97
CA ALA A 439 -29.52 8.38 -0.96
C ALA A 439 -29.32 7.08 -0.17
N ILE A 440 -28.20 6.99 0.54
CA ILE A 440 -27.82 5.85 1.37
C ILE A 440 -27.64 6.31 2.81
N LEU A 441 -28.16 5.54 3.77
CA LEU A 441 -27.96 5.78 5.19
C LEU A 441 -27.39 4.52 5.85
N GLY A 442 -26.22 4.64 6.48
CA GLY A 442 -25.68 3.60 7.33
C GLY A 442 -26.11 3.79 8.78
N LEU A 443 -26.74 2.79 9.38
CA LEU A 443 -27.08 2.75 10.81
C LEU A 443 -26.39 1.55 11.46
N GLY A 444 -25.45 1.78 12.36
CA GLY A 444 -24.77 0.70 13.06
C GLY A 444 -23.33 1.04 13.47
N GLY A 445 -22.52 0.00 13.68
CA GLY A 445 -21.07 0.14 13.83
C GLY A 445 -20.33 0.27 12.50
N GLY A 446 -19.00 0.12 12.53
CA GLY A 446 -18.12 0.26 11.36
C GLY A 446 -18.57 -0.54 10.14
N SER A 447 -19.02 -1.80 10.32
CA SER A 447 -19.49 -2.64 9.22
C SER A 447 -20.68 -2.05 8.45
N SER A 448 -21.65 -1.44 9.14
CA SER A 448 -22.80 -0.77 8.49
C SER A 448 -22.40 0.52 7.79
N LEU A 449 -21.46 1.27 8.37
CA LEU A 449 -20.96 2.51 7.78
C LEU A 449 -20.10 2.24 6.54
N ASP A 450 -19.22 1.24 6.60
CA ASP A 450 -18.40 0.80 5.47
C ASP A 450 -19.25 0.20 4.36
N THR A 451 -20.30 -0.54 4.71
CA THR A 451 -21.32 -1.01 3.75
C THR A 451 -22.00 0.17 3.04
N ALA A 452 -22.39 1.22 3.78
CA ALA A 452 -23.01 2.40 3.18
C ALA A 452 -22.07 3.12 2.19
N LYS A 453 -20.79 3.29 2.56
CA LYS A 453 -19.76 3.90 1.71
C LYS A 453 -19.53 3.11 0.43
N THR A 454 -19.33 1.81 0.57
CA THR A 454 -19.00 0.91 -0.55
C THR A 454 -20.21 0.61 -1.44
N LEU A 455 -21.43 0.62 -0.89
CA LEU A 455 -22.65 0.63 -1.68
C LEU A 455 -22.73 1.89 -2.56
N GLY A 456 -22.37 3.05 -2.03
CA GLY A 456 -22.28 4.30 -2.79
C GLY A 456 -21.31 4.19 -3.98
N LEU A 457 -20.16 3.53 -3.78
CA LEU A 457 -19.23 3.23 -4.86
C LEU A 457 -19.88 2.29 -5.88
N ARG A 458 -20.47 1.19 -5.39
CA ARG A 458 -21.01 0.14 -6.24
C ARG A 458 -22.15 0.60 -7.14
N VAL A 459 -23.03 1.47 -6.66
CA VAL A 459 -24.19 1.93 -7.45
C VAL A 459 -23.83 3.02 -8.46
N THR A 460 -22.60 3.53 -8.42
CA THR A 460 -22.12 4.62 -9.29
C THR A 460 -20.95 4.23 -10.20
N HIS A 461 -20.31 3.10 -9.91
CA HIS A 461 -19.16 2.60 -10.64
C HIS A 461 -19.36 1.13 -11.02
N ASP A 462 -19.08 0.82 -12.28
CA ASP A 462 -19.21 -0.53 -12.84
C ASP A 462 -17.92 -1.36 -12.71
N GLY A 463 -18.07 -2.68 -12.83
CA GLY A 463 -16.98 -3.65 -12.76
C GLY A 463 -16.69 -4.13 -11.34
N ASP A 464 -15.61 -4.90 -11.19
CA ASP A 464 -15.21 -5.51 -9.93
C ASP A 464 -14.75 -4.43 -8.93
N LEU A 465 -15.28 -4.45 -7.69
CA LEU A 465 -14.91 -3.51 -6.64
C LEU A 465 -13.41 -3.57 -6.26
N ARG A 466 -12.76 -4.72 -6.44
CA ARG A 466 -11.32 -4.93 -6.21
C ARG A 466 -10.45 -4.00 -7.06
N GLN A 467 -10.96 -3.53 -8.21
CA GLN A 467 -10.20 -2.61 -9.07
C GLN A 467 -10.00 -1.22 -8.46
N TYR A 468 -10.76 -0.89 -7.40
CA TYR A 468 -10.75 0.39 -6.67
C TYR A 468 -9.92 0.33 -5.38
N GLU A 469 -9.29 -0.81 -5.08
CA GLU A 469 -8.44 -1.01 -3.90
C GLU A 469 -7.30 0.03 -3.82
N GLY A 470 -7.13 0.64 -2.65
CA GLY A 470 -6.22 1.77 -2.46
C GLY A 470 -4.76 1.42 -2.72
N ILE A 471 -4.30 0.26 -2.22
CA ILE A 471 -2.92 -0.21 -2.38
C ILE A 471 -2.55 -0.53 -3.84
N LEU A 472 -3.56 -0.75 -4.69
CA LEU A 472 -3.40 -1.02 -6.13
C LEU A 472 -3.58 0.26 -6.98
N GLY A 473 -3.58 1.44 -6.36
CA GLY A 473 -3.83 2.73 -7.03
C GLY A 473 -5.28 2.92 -7.49
N GLY A 474 -6.20 2.09 -7.01
CA GLY A 474 -7.61 2.09 -7.41
C GLY A 474 -8.37 3.34 -6.99
N SER A 475 -7.91 4.05 -5.95
CA SER A 475 -8.49 5.30 -5.47
C SER A 475 -8.61 6.37 -6.57
N ALA A 476 -7.66 6.41 -7.52
CA ALA A 476 -7.67 7.36 -8.64
C ALA A 476 -8.80 7.10 -9.65
N LYS A 477 -9.43 5.92 -9.61
CA LYS A 477 -10.56 5.56 -10.49
C LYS A 477 -11.92 5.96 -9.91
N ILE A 478 -11.97 6.41 -8.65
CA ILE A 478 -13.20 6.75 -7.95
C ILE A 478 -13.58 8.20 -8.26
N LYS A 479 -14.66 8.38 -9.04
CA LYS A 479 -15.19 9.67 -9.49
C LYS A 479 -16.19 10.25 -8.46
N PRO A 480 -16.32 11.59 -8.36
CA PRO A 480 -17.21 12.24 -7.39
C PRO A 480 -18.68 12.25 -7.84
N ILE A 481 -19.24 11.08 -8.15
CA ILE A 481 -20.61 10.90 -8.69
C ILE A 481 -21.53 10.13 -7.72
N PHE A 482 -21.22 10.18 -6.42
CA PHE A 482 -21.87 9.41 -5.36
C PHE A 482 -23.27 9.96 -5.00
N PRO A 483 -24.25 9.09 -4.66
CA PRO A 483 -25.44 9.55 -3.95
C PRO A 483 -25.03 10.09 -2.57
N PRO A 484 -25.83 10.98 -1.95
CA PRO A 484 -25.60 11.42 -0.58
C PRO A 484 -25.54 10.22 0.38
N ILE A 485 -24.46 10.13 1.15
CA ILE A 485 -24.28 9.14 2.22
C ILE A 485 -24.51 9.83 3.57
N ILE A 486 -25.37 9.25 4.40
CA ILE A 486 -25.62 9.67 5.79
C ILE A 486 -25.10 8.57 6.72
N ALA A 487 -24.36 8.94 7.77
CA ALA A 487 -23.84 8.00 8.75
C ALA A 487 -24.48 8.23 10.12
N ILE A 488 -25.01 7.17 10.74
CA ILE A 488 -25.54 7.17 12.10
C ILE A 488 -24.80 6.09 12.90
N PRO A 489 -23.68 6.44 13.56
CA PRO A 489 -22.94 5.47 14.38
C PRO A 489 -23.74 5.06 15.61
N THR A 490 -23.74 3.77 15.92
CA THR A 490 -24.33 3.20 17.14
C THR A 490 -23.27 2.61 18.07
N THR A 491 -21.99 2.82 17.73
CA THR A 491 -20.81 2.41 18.48
C THR A 491 -19.82 3.56 18.56
N SER A 492 -19.10 3.66 19.67
CA SER A 492 -18.09 4.69 19.90
C SER A 492 -16.68 4.11 19.76
N GLY A 493 -16.25 3.82 18.51
CA GLY A 493 -14.93 3.21 18.23
C GLY A 493 -14.32 3.64 16.90
N THR A 494 -14.83 3.06 15.80
CA THR A 494 -14.19 3.14 14.47
C THR A 494 -14.03 4.55 13.88
N GLY A 495 -14.89 5.51 14.25
CA GLY A 495 -14.93 6.82 13.62
C GLY A 495 -15.22 6.79 12.11
N SER A 496 -15.80 5.71 11.59
CA SER A 496 -16.11 5.56 10.16
C SER A 496 -17.08 6.64 9.65
N GLU A 497 -17.85 7.28 10.53
CA GLU A 497 -18.72 8.40 10.17
C GLU A 497 -17.99 9.68 9.74
N VAL A 498 -16.67 9.81 9.96
CA VAL A 498 -15.90 11.02 9.59
C VAL A 498 -14.72 10.78 8.64
N ASN A 499 -14.39 9.52 8.34
CA ASN A 499 -13.17 9.18 7.62
C ASN A 499 -13.42 8.68 6.16
N PRO A 500 -12.42 8.77 5.27
CA PRO A 500 -12.53 8.36 3.86
C PRO A 500 -12.30 6.86 3.60
N CYS A 501 -12.18 6.03 4.64
CA CYS A 501 -11.82 4.62 4.52
C CYS A 501 -13.06 3.72 4.58
N ALA A 502 -13.03 2.60 3.88
CA ALA A 502 -13.98 1.51 4.04
C ALA A 502 -13.28 0.17 3.85
N VAL A 503 -13.58 -0.80 4.72
CA VAL A 503 -12.97 -2.13 4.71
C VAL A 503 -14.00 -3.18 4.25
N LEU A 504 -13.60 -4.02 3.30
CA LEU A 504 -14.41 -5.15 2.82
C LEU A 504 -13.63 -6.46 2.94
N THR A 505 -14.37 -7.55 3.10
CA THR A 505 -13.81 -8.91 3.07
C THR A 505 -13.89 -9.47 1.65
N ASP A 506 -12.77 -10.02 1.19
CA ASP A 506 -12.66 -10.75 -0.05
C ASP A 506 -12.50 -12.25 0.23
N LYS A 507 -13.62 -12.98 0.16
CA LYS A 507 -13.64 -14.43 0.40
C LYS A 507 -12.83 -15.22 -0.62
N GLN A 508 -12.59 -14.68 -1.82
CA GLN A 508 -11.80 -15.37 -2.86
C GLN A 508 -10.31 -15.27 -2.59
N ARG A 509 -9.85 -14.13 -2.05
CA ARG A 509 -8.43 -13.89 -1.71
C ARG A 509 -8.10 -14.19 -0.24
N ASP A 510 -9.10 -14.56 0.56
CA ASP A 510 -9.00 -14.79 2.02
C ASP A 510 -8.32 -13.62 2.76
N LEU A 511 -8.74 -12.40 2.44
CA LEU A 511 -8.18 -11.18 3.03
C LEU A 511 -9.22 -10.07 3.17
N LYS A 512 -8.91 -9.10 4.03
CA LYS A 512 -9.60 -7.79 4.07
C LYS A 512 -8.82 -6.80 3.22
N PHE A 513 -9.51 -5.99 2.43
CA PHE A 513 -8.89 -4.93 1.64
C PHE A 513 -9.55 -3.58 1.90
N ILE A 514 -8.76 -2.51 1.72
CA ILE A 514 -9.15 -1.15 2.06
C ILE A 514 -9.44 -0.38 0.77
N LEU A 515 -10.62 0.22 0.73
CA LEU A 515 -11.02 1.22 -0.26
C LEU A 515 -10.90 2.60 0.42
N MET A 516 -10.26 3.56 -0.26
CA MET A 516 -10.05 4.90 0.27
C MET A 516 -10.42 5.97 -0.76
N SER A 517 -11.32 6.89 -0.38
CA SER A 517 -11.71 8.02 -1.21
C SER A 517 -12.32 9.14 -0.36
N ASN A 518 -11.97 10.40 -0.65
CA ASN A 518 -12.66 11.55 -0.05
C ASN A 518 -14.17 11.57 -0.35
N ASN A 519 -14.62 10.84 -1.38
CA ASN A 519 -16.05 10.69 -1.70
C ASN A 519 -16.78 9.74 -0.74
N PHE A 520 -16.06 8.97 0.09
CA PHE A 520 -16.66 8.13 1.12
C PHE A 520 -16.98 8.88 2.41
N ILE A 521 -16.41 10.08 2.58
CA ILE A 521 -16.74 10.92 3.73
C ILE A 521 -18.23 11.27 3.63
N PRO A 522 -19.05 10.91 4.64
CA PRO A 522 -20.49 11.15 4.59
C PRO A 522 -20.82 12.63 4.33
N LYS A 523 -22.00 12.90 3.77
CA LYS A 523 -22.52 14.27 3.68
C LYS A 523 -23.03 14.77 5.04
N LEU A 524 -23.47 13.85 5.89
CA LEU A 524 -23.97 14.12 7.23
C LEU A 524 -23.62 12.95 8.17
N ALA A 525 -23.02 13.25 9.32
CA ALA A 525 -22.87 12.33 10.44
C ALA A 525 -23.83 12.74 11.57
N VAL A 526 -24.72 11.83 11.96
CA VAL A 526 -25.69 12.04 13.05
C VAL A 526 -25.26 11.19 14.26
N VAL A 527 -24.50 11.82 15.14
CA VAL A 527 -23.84 11.18 16.28
C VAL A 527 -24.69 11.40 17.54
N ASP A 528 -25.62 10.46 17.78
CA ASP A 528 -26.53 10.50 18.92
C ASP A 528 -26.11 9.48 20.01
N PRO A 529 -25.57 9.94 21.16
CA PRO A 529 -25.15 9.07 22.25
C PRO A 529 -26.26 8.18 22.82
N LEU A 530 -27.54 8.51 22.59
CA LEU A 530 -28.66 7.66 23.02
C LEU A 530 -28.71 6.34 22.25
N LEU A 531 -28.18 6.28 21.03
CA LEU A 531 -28.09 5.04 20.25
C LEU A 531 -26.97 4.12 20.79
N CYS A 532 -25.91 4.69 21.37
CA CYS A 532 -24.82 3.96 22.01
C CYS A 532 -25.16 3.43 23.41
N LYS A 533 -26.25 3.91 24.04
CA LYS A 533 -26.68 3.47 25.38
C LYS A 533 -26.91 1.96 25.47
N THR A 534 -27.34 1.34 24.37
CA THR A 534 -27.67 -0.09 24.31
C THR A 534 -26.45 -1.00 24.13
N MET A 535 -25.25 -0.44 23.95
CA MET A 535 -24.03 -1.23 23.81
C MET A 535 -23.76 -2.08 25.06
N PRO A 536 -23.58 -3.40 24.90
CA PRO A 536 -23.12 -4.28 25.97
C PRO A 536 -21.76 -3.82 26.52
N ARG A 537 -21.45 -4.16 27.78
CA ARG A 537 -20.18 -3.82 28.43
C ARG A 537 -18.96 -4.22 27.61
N ALA A 538 -18.95 -5.44 27.05
CA ALA A 538 -17.87 -5.92 26.21
C ALA A 538 -17.67 -5.03 24.98
N LEU A 539 -18.75 -4.64 24.28
CA LEU A 539 -18.66 -3.78 23.11
C LEU A 539 -18.23 -2.35 23.47
N THR A 540 -18.64 -1.83 24.64
CA THR A 540 -18.15 -0.53 25.15
C THR A 540 -16.63 -0.54 25.37
N ILE A 541 -16.09 -1.63 25.91
CA ILE A 541 -14.65 -1.82 26.08
C ILE A 541 -13.96 -1.92 24.72
N GLU A 542 -14.39 -2.88 23.90
CA GLU A 542 -13.76 -3.18 22.62
C GLU A 542 -13.74 -1.95 21.70
N SER A 543 -14.84 -1.22 21.58
CA SER A 543 -14.88 0.00 20.76
C SER A 543 -14.11 1.17 21.40
N GLY A 544 -14.12 1.28 22.73
CA GLY A 544 -13.40 2.33 23.43
C GLY A 544 -11.88 2.19 23.35
N ILE A 545 -11.38 0.95 23.41
CA ILE A 545 -9.96 0.64 23.22
C ILE A 545 -9.55 0.78 21.76
N ASP A 546 -10.42 0.43 20.81
CA ASP A 546 -10.22 0.71 19.39
C ASP A 546 -10.04 2.21 19.11
N ALA A 547 -10.94 3.06 19.64
CA ALA A 547 -10.78 4.52 19.57
C ALA A 547 -9.47 5.00 20.22
N LEU A 548 -9.08 4.40 21.35
CA LEU A 548 -7.81 4.72 22.02
C LEU A 548 -6.62 4.34 21.15
N ALA A 549 -6.65 3.17 20.52
CA ALA A 549 -5.59 2.71 19.63
C ALA A 549 -5.44 3.63 18.42
N HIS A 550 -6.55 4.03 17.80
CA HIS A 550 -6.54 5.04 16.73
C HIS A 550 -5.88 6.35 17.15
N CYS A 551 -6.17 6.86 18.35
CA CYS A 551 -5.52 8.06 18.86
C CYS A 551 -4.03 7.85 19.17
N VAL A 552 -3.67 6.75 19.85
CA VAL A 552 -2.30 6.48 20.29
C VAL A 552 -1.38 6.24 19.10
N GLU A 553 -1.76 5.35 18.20
CA GLU A 553 -0.99 5.04 17.00
C GLU A 553 -0.98 6.22 16.03
N GLY A 554 -2.14 6.86 15.83
CA GLY A 554 -2.28 8.03 14.96
C GLY A 554 -1.43 9.23 15.38
N TYR A 555 -1.18 9.45 16.68
CA TYR A 555 -0.35 10.57 17.13
C TYR A 555 1.11 10.44 16.71
N VAL A 556 1.65 9.22 16.72
CA VAL A 556 3.09 8.98 16.54
C VAL A 556 3.45 8.37 15.18
N SER A 557 2.46 7.98 14.38
CA SER A 557 2.68 7.37 13.07
C SER A 557 3.55 8.23 12.14
N LEU A 558 4.42 7.56 11.36
CA LEU A 558 5.37 8.20 10.45
C LEU A 558 4.85 8.34 9.01
N ALA A 559 3.61 7.95 8.71
CA ALA A 559 3.06 8.11 7.35
C ALA A 559 2.99 9.59 6.95
N THR A 560 2.57 10.46 7.88
CA THR A 560 2.69 11.92 7.76
C THR A 560 3.38 12.44 9.02
N PRO A 561 4.72 12.50 9.08
CA PRO A 561 5.47 12.70 10.33
C PRO A 561 5.02 13.91 11.17
N TYR A 562 4.57 14.98 10.49
CA TYR A 562 4.03 16.18 11.12
C TYR A 562 2.64 16.50 10.59
N HIS A 563 1.61 16.45 11.44
CA HIS A 563 0.25 16.90 11.09
C HIS A 563 -0.51 17.43 12.32
N PRO A 564 -0.37 18.72 12.67
CA PRO A 564 -0.80 19.28 13.96
C PRO A 564 -2.32 19.14 14.19
N TYR A 565 -3.12 19.16 13.12
CA TYR A 565 -4.56 18.94 13.23
C TYR A 565 -4.89 17.52 13.71
N PHE A 566 -4.25 16.48 13.17
CA PHE A 566 -4.52 15.08 13.56
C PHE A 566 -3.96 14.78 14.94
N GLU A 567 -2.78 15.33 15.24
CA GLU A 567 -2.16 15.23 16.56
C GLU A 567 -3.04 15.88 17.66
N SER A 568 -3.65 17.04 17.36
CA SER A 568 -4.59 17.67 18.29
C SER A 568 -5.85 16.83 18.53
N MET A 569 -6.36 16.16 17.49
CA MET A 569 -7.50 15.24 17.61
C MET A 569 -7.12 14.02 18.46
N ALA A 570 -5.93 13.44 18.24
CA ALA A 570 -5.43 12.32 19.02
C ALA A 570 -5.38 12.65 20.53
N LEU A 571 -4.74 13.76 20.90
CA LEU A 571 -4.63 14.19 22.30
C LEU A 571 -6.00 14.45 22.93
N TYR A 572 -6.91 15.12 22.23
CA TYR A 572 -8.25 15.36 22.73
C TYR A 572 -9.04 14.05 22.90
N GLY A 573 -8.92 13.12 21.96
CA GLY A 573 -9.52 11.78 22.04
C GLY A 573 -9.03 11.00 23.26
N VAL A 574 -7.72 10.92 23.48
CA VAL A 574 -7.13 10.25 24.66
C VAL A 574 -7.66 10.86 25.97
N LYS A 575 -7.73 12.20 26.05
CA LYS A 575 -8.28 12.91 27.21
C LYS A 575 -9.74 12.52 27.49
N LEU A 576 -10.57 12.44 26.46
CA LEU A 576 -11.98 12.05 26.60
C LEU A 576 -12.12 10.58 27.04
N ILE A 577 -11.30 9.68 26.48
CA ILE A 577 -11.29 8.26 26.83
C ILE A 577 -10.88 8.06 28.28
N GLY A 578 -9.78 8.70 28.71
CA GLY A 578 -9.30 8.66 30.09
C GLY A 578 -10.35 9.14 31.10
N ARG A 579 -11.14 10.15 30.72
CA ARG A 579 -12.25 10.66 31.54
C ARG A 579 -13.47 9.74 31.59
N SER A 580 -13.84 9.13 30.45
CA SER A 580 -15.23 8.69 30.23
C SER A 580 -15.41 7.22 29.86
N LEU A 581 -14.35 6.47 29.51
CA LEU A 581 -14.50 5.05 29.18
C LEU A 581 -14.93 4.22 30.39
N ILE A 582 -14.27 4.38 31.55
CA ILE A 582 -14.62 3.67 32.79
C ILE A 582 -16.05 4.01 33.24
N PRO A 583 -16.48 5.30 33.30
CA PRO A 583 -17.87 5.64 33.59
C PRO A 583 -18.89 5.03 32.61
N ALA A 584 -18.62 5.06 31.30
CA ALA A 584 -19.52 4.48 30.29
C ALA A 584 -19.61 2.94 30.38
N TYR A 585 -18.52 2.29 30.79
CA TYR A 585 -18.49 0.85 31.07
C TYR A 585 -19.27 0.50 32.35
N LYS A 586 -19.09 1.26 33.43
CA LYS A 586 -19.75 1.03 34.73
C LYS A 586 -21.27 1.26 34.62
N ASP A 587 -21.68 2.32 33.94
CA ASP A 587 -23.09 2.65 33.66
C ASP A 587 -23.31 3.09 32.20
N GLY A 588 -23.97 2.23 31.42
CA GLY A 588 -24.32 2.53 30.03
C GLY A 588 -25.31 3.68 29.85
N ASN A 589 -26.00 4.10 30.92
CA ASN A 589 -26.92 5.24 30.93
C ASN A 589 -26.22 6.57 31.21
N ASN A 590 -24.92 6.58 31.51
CA ASN A 590 -24.17 7.80 31.70
C ASN A 590 -23.99 8.54 30.36
N ILE A 591 -25.00 9.33 29.98
CA ILE A 591 -25.04 10.03 28.70
C ILE A 591 -23.88 11.01 28.51
N PRO A 592 -23.42 11.78 29.52
CA PRO A 592 -22.20 12.56 29.40
C PRO A 592 -20.99 11.71 29.01
N ALA A 593 -20.79 10.55 29.66
CA ALA A 593 -19.70 9.65 29.33
C ALA A 593 -19.84 9.03 27.92
N ARG A 594 -21.06 8.64 27.51
CA ARG A 594 -21.34 8.17 26.15
C ARG A 594 -21.09 9.26 25.10
N THR A 595 -21.43 10.50 25.41
CA THR A 595 -21.20 11.66 24.53
C THR A 595 -19.70 11.88 24.31
N ASP A 596 -18.92 11.83 25.39
CA ASP A 596 -17.47 11.91 25.32
C ASP A 596 -16.87 10.77 24.49
N MET A 597 -17.34 9.54 24.69
CA MET A 597 -16.84 8.39 23.92
C MET A 597 -17.17 8.51 22.43
N CYS A 598 -18.35 9.03 22.06
CA CYS A 598 -18.67 9.35 20.68
C CYS A 598 -17.71 10.39 20.08
N MET A 599 -17.43 11.48 20.81
CA MET A 599 -16.46 12.48 20.35
C MET A 599 -15.03 11.91 20.29
N ALA A 600 -14.67 11.03 21.22
CA ALA A 600 -13.39 10.32 21.18
C ALA A 600 -13.25 9.43 19.95
N ALA A 601 -14.32 8.73 19.54
CA ALA A 601 -14.33 7.93 18.33
C ALA A 601 -14.15 8.79 17.07
N ILE A 602 -14.79 9.96 17.00
CA ILE A 602 -14.56 10.95 15.93
C ILE A 602 -13.09 11.38 15.92
N CYS A 603 -12.53 11.72 17.09
CA CYS A 603 -11.14 12.11 17.22
C CYS A 603 -10.18 11.00 16.76
N GLY A 604 -10.42 9.75 17.15
CA GLY A 604 -9.66 8.58 16.70
C GLY A 604 -9.76 8.39 15.19
N GLY A 605 -10.98 8.46 14.66
CA GLY A 605 -11.27 8.35 13.22
C GLY A 605 -10.56 9.38 12.34
N LEU A 606 -10.29 10.57 12.89
CA LEU A 606 -9.48 11.61 12.24
C LEU A 606 -7.99 11.43 12.49
N ALA A 607 -7.60 11.06 13.71
CA ALA A 607 -6.20 10.90 14.10
C ALA A 607 -5.49 9.82 13.28
N PHE A 608 -6.13 8.65 13.08
CA PHE A 608 -5.49 7.55 12.36
C PHE A 608 -5.25 7.84 10.88
N LEU A 609 -5.81 8.91 10.31
CA LEU A 609 -5.48 9.35 8.95
C LEU A 609 -4.02 9.79 8.81
N LYS A 610 -3.33 10.07 9.94
CA LYS A 610 -1.86 10.23 9.99
C LYS A 610 -1.12 8.90 9.77
N GLY A 611 -1.80 7.77 9.91
CA GLY A 611 -1.29 6.40 9.83
C GLY A 611 -1.48 5.64 11.13
N LEU A 612 -1.19 4.34 11.12
CA LEU A 612 -1.25 3.45 12.27
C LEU A 612 0.10 2.74 12.45
N GLY A 613 0.18 1.69 13.25
CA GLY A 613 1.43 0.97 13.51
C GLY A 613 1.25 -0.52 13.77
N ILE A 614 2.22 -1.12 14.47
CA ILE A 614 2.19 -2.56 14.76
C ILE A 614 0.93 -2.99 15.52
N GLY A 615 0.31 -2.09 16.30
CA GLY A 615 -0.89 -2.40 17.05
C GLY A 615 -2.01 -2.88 16.13
N HIS A 616 -2.33 -2.09 15.12
CA HIS A 616 -3.33 -2.48 14.12
C HIS A 616 -2.87 -3.64 13.23
N ALA A 617 -1.57 -3.77 12.95
CA ALA A 617 -1.04 -4.91 12.21
C ALA A 617 -1.31 -6.25 12.92
N ILE A 618 -1.13 -6.30 14.25
CA ILE A 618 -1.50 -7.44 15.10
C ILE A 618 -3.03 -7.60 15.14
N THR A 619 -3.77 -6.50 15.29
CA THR A 619 -5.25 -6.50 15.29
C THR A 619 -5.82 -7.15 14.03
N HIS A 620 -5.32 -6.75 12.85
CA HIS A 620 -5.73 -7.29 11.56
C HIS A 620 -5.42 -8.78 11.45
N THR A 621 -4.25 -9.19 11.92
CA THR A 621 -3.83 -10.59 11.89
C THR A 621 -4.71 -11.49 12.75
N LEU A 622 -4.98 -11.08 13.99
CA LEU A 622 -5.88 -11.78 14.90
C LEU A 622 -7.30 -11.85 14.33
N GLY A 623 -7.76 -10.80 13.66
CA GLY A 623 -9.07 -10.78 13.00
C GLY A 623 -9.14 -11.70 11.78
N ALA A 624 -8.16 -11.64 10.87
CA ALA A 624 -8.18 -12.38 9.62
C ALA A 624 -7.93 -13.88 9.81
N HIS A 625 -6.93 -14.25 10.60
CA HIS A 625 -6.49 -15.65 10.73
C HIS A 625 -7.10 -16.39 11.92
N TYR A 626 -7.61 -15.67 12.91
CA TYR A 626 -8.15 -16.26 14.15
C TYR A 626 -9.60 -15.83 14.45
N HIS A 627 -10.24 -15.11 13.52
CA HIS A 627 -11.62 -14.64 13.61
C HIS A 627 -11.94 -13.88 14.91
N MET A 628 -10.93 -13.22 15.50
CA MET A 628 -11.12 -12.40 16.69
C MET A 628 -11.82 -11.08 16.30
N PRO A 629 -12.87 -10.66 17.02
CA PRO A 629 -13.50 -9.35 16.77
C PRO A 629 -12.48 -8.21 16.83
N HIS A 630 -12.56 -7.25 15.91
CA HIS A 630 -11.55 -6.20 15.73
C HIS A 630 -11.21 -5.45 17.03
N GLY A 631 -12.20 -4.88 17.72
CA GLY A 631 -11.96 -4.13 18.96
C GLY A 631 -11.42 -5.00 20.10
N ARG A 632 -11.66 -6.32 20.08
CA ARG A 632 -11.02 -7.26 21.03
C ARG A 632 -9.56 -7.49 20.68
N ALA A 633 -9.25 -7.68 19.40
CA ALA A 633 -7.88 -7.81 18.93
C ALA A 633 -7.06 -6.53 19.19
N ALA A 634 -7.69 -5.35 19.10
CA ALA A 634 -7.08 -4.05 19.39
C ALA A 634 -6.57 -3.90 20.83
N ILE A 635 -7.12 -4.64 21.79
CA ILE A 635 -6.61 -4.68 23.18
C ILE A 635 -5.18 -5.22 23.19
N PHE A 636 -4.94 -6.36 22.53
CA PHE A 636 -3.62 -6.97 22.47
C PHE A 636 -2.68 -6.14 21.58
N GLY A 637 -3.18 -5.69 20.44
CA GLY A 637 -2.44 -4.85 19.51
C GLY A 637 -1.91 -3.57 20.16
N LEU A 638 -2.78 -2.79 20.81
CA LEU A 638 -2.40 -1.53 21.45
C LEU A 638 -1.33 -1.73 22.54
N LEU A 639 -1.46 -2.78 23.36
CA LEU A 639 -0.45 -3.07 24.39
C LEU A 639 0.90 -3.43 23.78
N CYS A 640 0.91 -4.26 22.73
CA CYS A 640 2.13 -4.56 21.98
C CYS A 640 2.74 -3.30 21.33
N PHE A 641 1.91 -2.41 20.79
CA PHE A 641 2.34 -1.15 20.19
C PHE A 641 3.05 -0.25 21.21
N VAL A 642 2.42 -0.02 22.37
CA VAL A 642 3.01 0.81 23.43
C VAL A 642 4.33 0.20 23.93
N LYS A 643 4.38 -1.12 24.14
CA LYS A 643 5.60 -1.82 24.55
C LYS A 643 6.72 -1.75 23.51
N ALA A 644 6.38 -1.84 22.22
CA ALA A 644 7.37 -1.77 21.13
C ALA A 644 7.99 -0.38 21.01
N ASN A 645 7.16 0.66 21.14
CA ASN A 645 7.52 2.04 20.85
C ASN A 645 7.88 2.89 22.09
N LYS A 646 7.89 2.31 23.31
CA LYS A 646 8.09 3.03 24.58
C LYS A 646 9.35 3.90 24.63
N GLU A 647 10.46 3.39 24.09
CA GLU A 647 11.72 4.14 24.06
C GLU A 647 11.73 5.19 22.94
N THR A 648 11.25 4.84 21.75
CA THR A 648 11.22 5.73 20.57
C THR A 648 10.26 6.91 20.74
N CYS A 649 9.14 6.70 21.43
CA CYS A 649 8.05 7.67 21.57
C CYS A 649 7.89 8.18 23.02
N ARG A 650 8.98 8.21 23.79
CA ARG A 650 8.95 8.48 25.23
C ARG A 650 8.20 9.76 25.60
N GLU A 651 8.47 10.87 24.91
CA GLU A 651 7.82 12.16 25.19
C GLU A 651 6.34 12.13 24.81
N GLN A 652 6.04 11.64 23.60
CA GLN A 652 4.69 11.54 23.07
C GLN A 652 3.79 10.65 23.94
N PHE A 653 4.32 9.54 24.45
CA PHE A 653 3.60 8.63 25.32
C PHE A 653 3.41 9.21 26.73
N ALA A 654 4.35 10.01 27.23
CA ALA A 654 4.17 10.70 28.50
C ALA A 654 3.00 11.71 28.44
N ASP A 655 2.85 12.45 27.34
CA ASP A 655 1.71 13.35 27.12
C ASP A 655 0.38 12.59 27.18
N MET A 656 0.30 11.44 26.51
CA MET A 656 -0.91 10.61 26.49
C MET A 656 -1.21 9.99 27.85
N ALA A 657 -0.20 9.45 28.53
CA ALA A 657 -0.34 8.89 29.87
C ALA A 657 -0.90 9.93 30.85
N TYR A 658 -0.42 11.17 30.74
CA TYR A 658 -0.87 12.27 31.58
C TYR A 658 -2.36 12.60 31.36
N LEU A 659 -2.84 12.45 30.13
CA LEU A 659 -4.25 12.67 29.78
C LEU A 659 -5.16 11.54 30.24
N ILE A 660 -4.66 10.30 30.37
CA ILE A 660 -5.43 9.15 30.86
C ILE A 660 -5.59 9.20 32.38
N ASN A 661 -4.48 9.26 33.12
CA ASN A 661 -4.50 9.12 34.58
C ASN A 661 -3.40 9.92 35.30
N ARG A 662 -2.84 10.96 34.66
CA ARG A 662 -1.75 11.79 35.22
C ARG A 662 -0.41 11.05 35.43
N SER A 663 -0.26 9.85 34.86
CA SER A 663 1.01 9.12 34.81
C SER A 663 1.96 9.75 33.78
N THR A 664 3.22 9.33 33.79
CA THR A 664 4.21 9.61 32.73
C THR A 664 4.58 8.36 31.93
N ASP A 665 3.96 7.22 32.22
CA ASP A 665 4.18 5.94 31.56
C ASP A 665 2.87 5.41 30.98
N LEU A 666 2.77 5.41 29.64
CA LEU A 666 1.57 5.00 28.91
C LEU A 666 1.27 3.50 29.06
N GLU A 667 2.30 2.67 29.22
CA GLU A 667 2.12 1.24 29.46
C GLU A 667 1.38 1.01 30.78
N GLU A 668 1.82 1.69 31.85
CA GLU A 668 1.17 1.62 33.15
C GLU A 668 -0.24 2.23 33.13
N SER A 669 -0.46 3.33 32.39
CA SER A 669 -1.79 3.90 32.18
C SER A 669 -2.73 2.92 31.47
N LEU A 670 -2.24 2.18 30.49
CA LEU A 670 -3.01 1.18 29.76
C LEU A 670 -3.35 -0.01 30.63
N LEU A 671 -2.37 -0.53 31.40
CA LEU A 671 -2.59 -1.62 32.35
C LEU A 671 -3.52 -1.21 33.51
N TYR A 672 -3.47 0.05 33.95
CA TYR A 672 -4.45 0.62 34.88
C TYR A 672 -5.87 0.56 34.27
N LEU A 673 -6.03 1.06 33.04
CA LEU A 673 -7.31 1.07 32.35
C LEU A 673 -7.85 -0.36 32.16
N TYR A 674 -6.99 -1.32 31.77
CA TYR A 674 -7.38 -2.71 31.56
C TYR A 674 -7.84 -3.38 32.86
N ARG A 675 -7.21 -3.07 34.00
CA ARG A 675 -7.67 -3.52 35.33
C ARG A 675 -9.03 -2.94 35.70
N GLU A 676 -9.24 -1.64 35.53
CA GLU A 676 -10.52 -0.98 35.84
C GLU A 676 -11.69 -1.46 34.96
N LEU A 677 -11.38 -1.94 33.75
CA LEU A 677 -12.34 -2.49 32.80
C LEU A 677 -12.50 -4.02 32.90
N ASN A 678 -11.78 -4.68 33.81
CA ASN A 678 -11.74 -6.15 33.97
C ASN A 678 -11.38 -6.90 32.67
N ILE A 679 -10.40 -6.39 31.92
CA ILE A 679 -9.97 -6.99 30.65
C ILE A 679 -8.96 -8.13 30.94
N PRO A 680 -9.21 -9.36 30.48
CA PRO A 680 -8.21 -10.43 30.55
C PRO A 680 -7.13 -10.20 29.49
N ILE A 681 -5.89 -10.01 29.91
CA ILE A 681 -4.73 -9.83 29.02
C ILE A 681 -4.05 -11.18 28.79
N SER A 682 -4.77 -12.12 28.17
CA SER A 682 -4.27 -13.49 27.95
C SER A 682 -4.72 -14.02 26.60
N LEU A 683 -3.79 -14.13 25.64
CA LEU A 683 -4.09 -14.69 24.32
C LEU A 683 -4.62 -16.14 24.41
N LYS A 684 -4.14 -16.92 25.39
CA LYS A 684 -4.58 -18.29 25.64
C LYS A 684 -6.06 -18.37 26.00
N THR A 685 -6.56 -17.45 26.83
CA THR A 685 -8.00 -17.41 27.17
C THR A 685 -8.90 -17.10 25.97
N HIS A 686 -8.33 -16.58 24.89
CA HIS A 686 -9.02 -16.28 23.64
C HIS A 686 -8.81 -17.34 22.54
N GLY A 687 -8.29 -18.52 22.89
CA GLY A 687 -8.21 -19.66 21.97
C GLY A 687 -7.00 -19.62 21.02
N ILE A 688 -6.03 -18.75 21.26
CA ILE A 688 -4.78 -18.71 20.48
C ILE A 688 -3.82 -19.77 21.03
N ALA A 689 -3.32 -20.66 20.18
CA ALA A 689 -2.31 -21.64 20.57
C ALA A 689 -0.93 -20.99 20.71
N LYS A 690 -0.05 -21.55 21.55
CA LYS A 690 1.30 -20.99 21.76
C LYS A 690 2.16 -21.08 20.51
N GLU A 691 1.94 -22.12 19.72
CA GLU A 691 2.63 -22.40 18.48
C GLU A 691 2.31 -21.35 17.41
N ASP A 692 1.11 -20.76 17.49
CA ASP A 692 0.59 -19.76 16.55
C ASP A 692 1.24 -18.38 16.69
N LEU A 693 1.92 -18.08 17.81
CA LEU A 693 2.55 -16.78 18.02
C LEU A 693 3.57 -16.42 16.92
N LYS A 694 4.25 -17.42 16.36
CA LYS A 694 5.16 -17.24 15.23
C LYS A 694 4.42 -16.88 13.94
N GLY A 695 3.25 -17.50 13.72
CA GLY A 695 2.34 -17.21 12.61
C GLY A 695 1.76 -15.80 12.74
N ILE A 696 1.27 -15.43 13.92
CA ILE A 696 0.77 -14.07 14.18
C ILE A 696 1.86 -13.03 13.90
N ALA A 697 3.08 -13.22 14.42
CA ALA A 697 4.17 -12.31 14.14
C ALA A 697 4.56 -12.31 12.64
N PHE A 698 4.47 -13.45 11.96
CA PHE A 698 4.70 -13.53 10.52
C PHE A 698 3.68 -12.67 9.76
N TYR A 699 2.39 -12.89 9.94
CA TYR A 699 1.33 -12.15 9.23
C TYR A 699 1.26 -10.68 9.64
N ALA A 700 1.37 -10.37 10.94
CA ALA A 700 1.29 -9.00 11.44
C ALA A 700 2.38 -8.14 10.83
N THR A 701 3.59 -8.69 10.73
CA THR A 701 4.62 -7.93 10.05
C THR A 701 4.19 -7.71 8.59
N ARG A 702 3.65 -8.69 7.87
CA ARG A 702 3.29 -8.57 6.43
C ARG A 702 2.20 -7.53 6.13
N ASP A 703 1.56 -6.93 7.14
CA ASP A 703 0.78 -5.71 6.99
C ASP A 703 1.72 -4.52 6.65
N ALA A 704 2.01 -4.37 5.35
CA ALA A 704 2.97 -3.43 4.82
C ALA A 704 2.66 -1.98 5.20
N VAL A 705 1.39 -1.60 5.17
CA VAL A 705 0.96 -0.21 5.40
C VAL A 705 1.22 0.16 6.85
N ASN A 706 0.72 -0.66 7.79
CA ASN A 706 0.83 -0.36 9.21
C ASN A 706 2.26 -0.51 9.73
N MET A 707 2.99 -1.53 9.27
CA MET A 707 4.37 -1.72 9.72
C MET A 707 5.33 -0.66 9.18
N ALA A 708 5.12 -0.19 7.96
CA ALA A 708 5.99 0.83 7.38
C ALA A 708 5.80 2.19 8.07
N THR A 709 4.64 2.44 8.68
CA THR A 709 4.35 3.71 9.36
C THR A 709 4.56 3.66 10.88
N ASP A 710 4.97 2.51 11.41
CA ASP A 710 5.30 2.32 12.83
C ASP A 710 6.63 3.02 13.20
N PRO A 711 6.72 3.73 14.33
CA PRO A 711 7.93 4.46 14.72
C PRO A 711 9.19 3.60 14.94
N SER A 712 9.03 2.34 15.37
CA SER A 712 10.15 1.45 15.73
C SER A 712 10.34 0.27 14.77
N THR A 713 9.38 0.02 13.87
CA THR A 713 9.43 -1.03 12.82
C THR A 713 9.94 -2.39 13.35
N PRO A 714 9.33 -2.95 14.41
CA PRO A 714 9.90 -4.08 15.14
C PRO A 714 10.02 -5.35 14.30
N SER A 715 11.14 -6.08 14.50
CA SER A 715 11.38 -7.37 13.84
C SER A 715 10.37 -8.44 14.24
N GLN A 716 10.16 -9.44 13.38
CA GLN A 716 9.29 -10.59 13.69
C GLN A 716 9.66 -11.26 15.04
N LYS A 717 10.95 -11.38 15.35
CA LYS A 717 11.41 -11.91 16.65
C LYS A 717 10.91 -11.06 17.82
N LYS A 718 11.04 -9.74 17.72
CA LYS A 718 10.57 -8.81 18.76
C LYS A 718 9.07 -8.94 18.99
N ILE A 719 8.30 -9.17 17.93
CA ILE A 719 6.85 -9.35 18.03
C ILE A 719 6.49 -10.65 18.72
N VAL A 720 7.19 -11.76 18.41
CA VAL A 720 7.02 -13.01 19.15
C VAL A 720 7.31 -12.81 20.64
N GLU A 721 8.37 -12.06 20.99
CA GLU A 721 8.67 -11.72 22.39
C GLU A 721 7.53 -10.93 23.04
N LEU A 722 6.99 -9.92 22.36
CA LEU A 722 5.86 -9.11 22.84
C LEU A 722 4.59 -9.96 23.05
N LEU A 723 4.23 -10.80 22.07
CA LEU A 723 3.09 -11.70 22.16
C LEU A 723 3.26 -12.73 23.28
N SER A 724 4.48 -13.21 23.50
CA SER A 724 4.79 -14.17 24.58
C SER A 724 4.58 -13.56 25.98
N GLN A 725 4.79 -12.24 26.13
CA GLN A 725 4.57 -11.54 27.40
C GLN A 725 3.09 -11.44 27.79
N ILE A 726 2.18 -11.57 26.82
CA ILE A 726 0.72 -11.44 27.00
C ILE A 726 -0.02 -12.75 26.70
N TYR A 727 0.71 -13.87 26.66
CA TYR A 727 0.15 -15.17 26.29
C TYR A 727 -0.62 -15.84 27.42
N GLU A 728 -0.03 -15.91 28.62
CA GLU A 728 -0.66 -16.47 29.83
C GLU A 728 -1.56 -15.44 30.49
#